data_AF-A0A2D7JVP8-F1
#
_entry.id   AF-A0A2D7JVP8-F1
#
_cell.length_a   1.000
_cell.length_b   1.000
_cell.length_c   1.000
_cell.angle_alpha   90.00
_cell.angle_beta   90.00
_cell.angle_gamma   90.00
#
_symmetry.space_group_name_H-M   'P 1'
#
loop_
_entity.id
_entity.type
_entity.pdbx_description
1 polymer ?
#
loop_
_entity_poly.entity_id
_entity_poly.type
_entity_poly.pdbx_seq_one_letter_code
_entity_poly.pdbx_strand_id
1 'polypeptide(L)'
;MSAPSHEVNPPKPLIPFLLVGFFVLQIWAPLASAAGMQSCSSAGGECDEYDHAEDMTPHRQDWVEGMYVFDLISTSSIQLELTWAVREFERDSLGLGSGTVLGNTLETTDGLDSNDGAPADLIRETFNTPTGGAGTPTVGQKLKNEVQSAIESALTSGFGTVTSISTDYVNQYTNAGTTTQCSTDDTTDSEAEGASENNVFEPPLCFTSVASVDLASSNFNLNGTEDLDLERTYKGLLTMGADINTGFELTAQPGHKADFIINPPAYSTVLSVDENGSLAARNGPPSFWAAEWSMDNLNAQEVDTDLLQKVNLQMGHRNSTETPTVWVEDGTKALDLNLVLDLRDENAATVDFVAGLYYLDEATLSDWGINMFEVSSDASVPVITSDGIRLAYHNGIVDLTQFTDQFPITDIIEGLASTVTDGSEDIVMSDLTWVSETDGTGNFEQPGGLNYSHSTGCTESVVAGQQLNYCLEGTVAMDASYPVYLQTSSQGFNMSLVDILEGYAPDGTAKNFLQAIQQNDLERLMNSGITLETAIDSSYLDDIIPSGLPPSELTVEILVPSWITTADGSSKIVLTKTIEGAQKTDVSFTGIGPKYSYETEIKDDDGNVLCFANQSTCVTSAIEMDWQKFNINEWSQSVSFTFALDAELSIYRIGIPLDDLPQNGDTRVTMEAVPSDLIRLILDLSSRMDQPWSSGDLSKHCPDDIKDKINACNDELELTATRQGLKDFTTLFGEVVTDIIHESGNELESTSNVKEMDLSGLVIKTKISGIEAPDDIVSDEEPIKLKVTIPKVTFKIKLDVDTDKLQSDDPDVQAQGIGIGVVTDTFSSSIIRPMEWAANMLTTGLRNSIVSSKGLTYPPEGQESITVPIKGDTSVPEDSGIPSDYGFNLTGPVSFSLPRGIQIKDYSSISGNFIVTEDGGRQTITYIIPPGNIDDEITFSLHVSWMYFLIQFWIYPTIVIFLLVMFIRRRRRKKKAKKNKLKQREANINKAQLGDHEFSDLVGFSSPGLRRGETIEDMATIDDY
;
A
#
# COMPACT_ATOMS: atom_id res chain seq x y z
N MET A 1 70.12 121.02 -86.45
CA MET A 1 69.82 121.98 -85.38
C MET A 1 68.67 121.46 -84.51
N SER A 2 68.95 120.64 -83.50
CA SER A 2 70.13 119.75 -83.46
C SER A 2 69.91 118.59 -82.53
N ALA A 3 69.63 117.46 -83.18
CA ALA A 3 70.31 116.21 -82.90
C ALA A 3 71.58 116.37 -82.03
N PRO A 4 71.77 115.48 -81.06
CA PRO A 4 73.05 114.80 -80.87
C PRO A 4 73.06 113.62 -81.88
N SER A 5 73.99 113.48 -82.82
CA SER A 5 75.31 112.88 -82.63
C SER A 5 75.37 111.93 -81.42
N HIS A 6 75.67 110.64 -81.65
CA HIS A 6 76.45 109.73 -80.77
C HIS A 6 76.08 109.68 -79.27
N GLU A 7 75.76 108.55 -78.64
CA GLU A 7 76.57 107.34 -78.37
C GLU A 7 75.55 106.26 -77.90
N VAL A 8 75.44 105.04 -78.46
CA VAL A 8 76.32 103.85 -78.42
C VAL A 8 76.75 103.42 -77.01
N ASN A 9 75.96 102.57 -76.36
CA ASN A 9 76.43 101.30 -75.78
C ASN A 9 75.24 100.34 -75.49
N PRO A 10 75.45 99.01 -75.57
CA PRO A 10 74.48 98.05 -76.11
C PRO A 10 73.39 97.60 -75.11
N PRO A 11 72.11 97.46 -75.54
CA PRO A 11 71.06 96.89 -74.71
C PRO A 11 71.23 95.36 -74.60
N LYS A 12 71.29 94.87 -73.36
CA LYS A 12 71.42 93.45 -72.99
C LYS A 12 70.27 92.63 -73.62
N PRO A 13 70.54 91.48 -74.28
CA PRO A 13 69.57 90.71 -75.07
C PRO A 13 68.68 89.80 -74.21
N LEU A 14 68.36 90.18 -72.96
CA LEU A 14 67.75 89.24 -72.02
C LEU A 14 66.23 89.13 -72.19
N ILE A 15 65.52 90.19 -72.58
CA ILE A 15 64.03 90.21 -72.60
C ILE A 15 63.41 89.48 -73.81
N PRO A 16 63.92 89.63 -75.07
CA PRO A 16 63.41 88.85 -76.20
C PRO A 16 63.73 87.36 -76.07
N PHE A 17 64.89 87.01 -75.50
CA PHE A 17 65.26 85.63 -75.19
C PHE A 17 64.41 85.04 -74.04
N LEU A 18 63.95 85.86 -73.08
CA LEU A 18 63.05 85.40 -72.01
C LEU A 18 61.62 85.17 -72.52
N LEU A 19 61.13 85.97 -73.46
CA LEU A 19 59.81 85.77 -74.09
C LEU A 19 59.81 84.57 -75.06
N VAL A 20 60.86 84.40 -75.86
CA VAL A 20 61.05 83.16 -76.65
C VAL A 20 61.31 81.98 -75.71
N GLY A 21 62.01 82.18 -74.59
CA GLY A 21 62.21 81.18 -73.54
C GLY A 21 60.91 80.73 -72.88
N PHE A 22 59.97 81.64 -72.59
CA PHE A 22 58.64 81.29 -72.08
C PHE A 22 57.78 80.57 -73.12
N PHE A 23 57.86 80.95 -74.41
CA PHE A 23 57.15 80.23 -75.49
C PHE A 23 57.77 78.86 -75.82
N VAL A 24 59.08 78.68 -75.64
CA VAL A 24 59.77 77.39 -75.85
C VAL A 24 59.71 76.50 -74.60
N LEU A 25 59.60 77.06 -73.40
CA LEU A 25 59.29 76.31 -72.17
C LEU A 25 57.89 75.68 -72.19
N GLN A 26 56.95 76.22 -72.97
CA GLN A 26 55.65 75.57 -73.23
C GLN A 26 55.73 74.40 -74.22
N ILE A 27 56.86 74.25 -74.95
CA ILE A 27 57.12 73.14 -75.88
C ILE A 27 57.99 72.06 -75.21
N TRP A 28 58.61 72.36 -74.05
CA TRP A 28 59.48 71.47 -73.28
C TRP A 28 58.97 71.14 -71.87
N ALA A 29 57.84 71.72 -71.44
CA ALA A 29 57.00 71.01 -70.49
C ALA A 29 56.42 69.79 -71.23
N PRO A 30 56.43 68.58 -70.64
CA PRO A 30 55.56 67.55 -71.16
C PRO A 30 54.16 68.17 -71.15
N LEU A 31 53.58 68.34 -72.34
CA LEU A 31 52.14 68.20 -72.46
C LEU A 31 51.91 66.81 -71.90
N ALA A 32 51.52 66.72 -70.62
CA ALA A 32 50.89 65.54 -70.05
C ALA A 32 49.72 65.26 -70.98
N SER A 33 49.98 64.33 -71.89
CA SER A 33 49.09 63.89 -72.93
C SER A 33 48.22 62.85 -72.27
N ALA A 34 46.97 63.23 -72.02
CA ALA A 34 45.85 62.39 -71.59
C ALA A 34 46.04 61.69 -70.23
N ALA A 35 45.18 62.07 -69.28
CA ALA A 35 44.86 61.26 -68.11
C ALA A 35 44.25 59.93 -68.58
N GLY A 36 44.64 58.82 -67.93
CA GLY A 36 44.08 57.49 -68.18
C GLY A 36 45.06 56.43 -68.69
N MET A 37 44.74 55.15 -68.42
CA MET A 37 45.52 53.99 -68.87
C MET A 37 45.61 53.89 -70.41
N GLN A 38 46.81 53.71 -70.95
CA GLN A 38 47.05 53.57 -72.39
C GLN A 38 46.52 52.26 -72.95
N SER A 39 46.44 51.20 -72.15
CA SER A 39 45.76 49.94 -72.52
C SER A 39 44.31 50.17 -72.94
N CYS A 40 43.54 50.98 -72.23
CA CYS A 40 42.16 51.29 -72.60
C CYS A 40 42.07 52.09 -73.89
N SER A 41 42.97 53.07 -74.07
CA SER A 41 43.07 53.80 -75.35
C SER A 41 43.43 52.90 -76.54
N SER A 42 44.10 51.78 -76.29
CA SER A 42 44.42 50.77 -77.30
C SER A 42 43.28 49.78 -77.56
N ALA A 43 42.32 49.69 -76.63
CA ALA A 43 41.07 48.95 -76.77
C ALA A 43 39.97 49.78 -77.46
N GLY A 44 39.97 51.10 -77.29
CA GLY A 44 39.07 52.02 -77.99
C GLY A 44 38.38 53.08 -77.13
N GLY A 45 38.48 53.01 -75.80
CA GLY A 45 37.86 53.92 -74.83
C GLY A 45 38.83 54.57 -73.83
N GLU A 46 38.29 55.13 -72.75
CA GLU A 46 39.02 55.95 -71.76
C GLU A 46 38.85 55.38 -70.34
N CYS A 47 39.95 54.91 -69.73
CA CYS A 47 39.98 54.48 -68.33
C CYS A 47 40.64 55.53 -67.42
N ASP A 48 40.42 55.41 -66.12
CA ASP A 48 41.13 56.13 -65.07
C ASP A 48 42.63 55.81 -65.02
N GLU A 49 43.39 56.61 -64.27
CA GLU A 49 44.82 56.39 -64.05
C GLU A 49 45.04 55.30 -62.99
N TYR A 50 45.90 54.32 -63.30
CA TYR A 50 46.26 53.29 -62.33
C TYR A 50 47.21 53.86 -61.25
N ASP A 51 46.79 53.81 -59.98
CA ASP A 51 47.63 54.15 -58.82
C ASP A 51 47.77 52.94 -57.88
N HIS A 52 49.02 52.47 -57.72
CA HIS A 52 49.41 51.43 -56.77
C HIS A 52 49.01 51.73 -55.32
N ALA A 53 48.82 53.01 -54.96
CA ALA A 53 48.40 53.38 -53.61
C ALA A 53 46.89 53.17 -53.36
N GLU A 54 46.09 53.01 -54.41
CA GLU A 54 44.65 52.77 -54.36
C GLU A 54 44.31 51.27 -54.37
N ASP A 55 45.27 50.43 -54.74
CA ASP A 55 45.16 48.98 -54.65
C ASP A 55 45.24 48.49 -53.19
N MET A 56 44.23 47.74 -52.77
CA MET A 56 44.16 47.11 -51.45
C MET A 56 44.68 45.67 -51.42
N THR A 57 45.13 45.13 -52.56
CA THR A 57 45.69 43.79 -52.73
C THR A 57 47.08 43.77 -53.41
N PRO A 58 48.08 44.53 -52.95
CA PRO A 58 49.35 44.79 -53.67
C PRO A 58 50.29 43.58 -53.87
N HIS A 59 49.87 42.39 -53.46
CA HIS A 59 50.65 41.15 -53.59
C HIS A 59 49.86 40.04 -54.30
N ARG A 60 48.61 40.29 -54.73
CA ARG A 60 47.70 39.31 -55.35
C ARG A 60 46.94 39.97 -56.50
N GLN A 61 46.69 39.21 -57.56
CA GLN A 61 46.02 39.72 -58.77
C GLN A 61 44.50 39.80 -58.65
N ASP A 62 43.93 39.38 -57.52
CA ASP A 62 42.49 39.35 -57.30
C ASP A 62 42.14 40.28 -56.13
N TRP A 63 41.16 41.15 -56.37
CA TRP A 63 40.52 41.96 -55.33
C TRP A 63 39.02 41.75 -55.41
N VAL A 64 38.52 40.89 -54.51
CA VAL A 64 37.12 40.51 -54.46
C VAL A 64 36.55 40.69 -53.06
N GLU A 65 35.46 41.44 -52.95
CA GLU A 65 34.65 41.49 -51.74
C GLU A 65 33.37 40.67 -51.94
N GLY A 66 33.19 39.63 -51.13
CA GLY A 66 32.09 38.70 -51.25
C GLY A 66 31.21 38.64 -50.00
N MET A 67 29.90 38.55 -50.21
CA MET A 67 28.91 38.24 -49.19
C MET A 67 28.27 36.89 -49.49
N TYR A 68 28.35 35.97 -48.54
CA TYR A 68 27.90 34.58 -48.64
C TYR A 68 26.73 34.35 -47.68
N VAL A 69 25.53 34.14 -48.18
CA VAL A 69 24.32 33.90 -47.38
C VAL A 69 23.87 32.45 -47.51
N PHE A 70 24.06 31.67 -46.45
CA PHE A 70 23.65 30.28 -46.35
C PHE A 70 22.29 30.19 -45.67
N ASP A 71 21.29 29.74 -46.41
CA ASP A 71 20.00 29.36 -45.90
C ASP A 71 19.96 27.83 -45.75
N LEU A 72 20.02 27.37 -44.50
CA LEU A 72 19.84 25.96 -44.17
C LEU A 72 18.36 25.60 -44.37
N ILE A 73 18.07 24.73 -45.33
CA ILE A 73 16.70 24.29 -45.61
C ILE A 73 16.34 23.05 -44.78
N SER A 74 17.29 22.13 -44.65
CA SER A 74 17.22 20.91 -43.84
C SER A 74 18.64 20.47 -43.46
N THR A 75 18.76 19.43 -42.66
CA THR A 75 20.01 18.71 -42.35
C THR A 75 20.70 18.10 -43.58
N SER A 76 20.05 18.08 -44.74
CA SER A 76 20.62 17.50 -45.97
C SER A 76 20.76 18.51 -47.11
N SER A 77 20.24 19.73 -46.98
CA SER A 77 20.18 20.69 -48.08
C SER A 77 20.42 22.12 -47.59
N ILE A 78 21.31 22.82 -48.29
CA ILE A 78 21.57 24.25 -48.15
C ILE A 78 21.22 24.96 -49.46
N GLN A 79 20.65 26.15 -49.33
CA GLN A 79 20.61 27.14 -50.39
C GLN A 79 21.64 28.22 -50.08
N LEU A 80 22.50 28.53 -51.04
CA LEU A 80 23.49 29.60 -50.93
C LEU A 80 23.16 30.71 -51.92
N GLU A 81 23.11 31.94 -51.42
CA GLU A 81 23.15 33.14 -52.23
C GLU A 81 24.49 33.86 -52.01
N LEU A 82 25.23 34.02 -53.08
CA LEU A 82 26.53 34.68 -53.07
C LEU A 82 26.44 35.99 -53.85
N THR A 83 27.00 37.06 -53.30
CA THR A 83 27.20 38.31 -54.05
C THR A 83 28.65 38.73 -53.99
N TRP A 84 29.29 38.92 -55.15
CA TRP A 84 30.68 39.40 -55.25
C TRP A 84 30.72 40.79 -55.85
N ALA A 85 31.63 41.63 -55.34
CA ALA A 85 32.08 42.87 -55.93
C ALA A 85 33.55 42.70 -56.33
N VAL A 86 33.81 42.65 -57.63
CA VAL A 86 35.13 42.44 -58.22
C VAL A 86 35.70 43.80 -58.61
N ARG A 87 36.85 44.12 -58.03
CA ARG A 87 37.61 45.36 -58.27
C ARG A 87 38.86 45.11 -59.09
N GLU A 88 39.42 43.92 -58.94
CA GLU A 88 40.55 43.43 -59.70
C GLU A 88 40.45 41.91 -59.87
N PHE A 89 40.90 41.37 -61.00
CA PHE A 89 40.87 39.93 -61.27
C PHE A 89 42.04 39.46 -62.13
N GLU A 90 42.45 38.20 -61.97
CA GLU A 90 43.57 37.58 -62.69
C GLU A 90 43.52 37.78 -64.22
N ARG A 91 44.56 38.42 -64.76
CA ARG A 91 44.64 38.83 -66.19
C ARG A 91 44.66 37.64 -67.15
N ASP A 92 45.41 36.60 -66.80
CA ASP A 92 45.55 35.40 -67.63
C ASP A 92 44.21 34.68 -67.79
N SER A 93 43.45 34.58 -66.70
CA SER A 93 42.10 34.02 -66.65
C SER A 93 41.10 34.81 -67.49
N LEU A 94 41.30 36.12 -67.70
CA LEU A 94 40.49 36.93 -68.63
C LEU A 94 40.99 36.96 -70.08
N GLY A 95 42.18 36.39 -70.34
CA GLY A 95 42.81 36.47 -71.67
C GLY A 95 43.45 37.83 -71.95
N LEU A 96 43.70 38.62 -70.90
CA LEU A 96 44.39 39.91 -70.91
C LEU A 96 45.86 39.78 -70.46
N GLY A 97 46.32 38.54 -70.33
CA GLY A 97 47.64 38.15 -69.87
C GLY A 97 48.83 38.53 -70.75
N SER A 98 50.02 38.24 -70.22
CA SER A 98 51.31 38.48 -70.87
C SER A 98 51.40 37.81 -72.26
N GLY A 99 51.95 38.53 -73.25
CA GLY A 99 52.05 38.03 -74.63
C GLY A 99 50.87 38.39 -75.56
N THR A 100 49.81 39.03 -75.03
CA THR A 100 48.76 39.69 -75.84
C THR A 100 49.14 41.16 -76.14
N VAL A 101 48.52 41.78 -77.16
CA VAL A 101 48.79 43.21 -77.46
C VAL A 101 48.38 44.10 -76.29
N LEU A 102 47.29 43.77 -75.62
CA LEU A 102 46.80 44.52 -74.46
C LEU A 102 47.66 44.25 -73.20
N GLY A 103 47.96 42.99 -72.90
CA GLY A 103 48.79 42.60 -71.75
C GLY A 103 50.21 43.16 -71.78
N ASN A 104 50.86 43.17 -72.95
CA ASN A 104 52.17 43.79 -73.08
C ASN A 104 52.13 45.33 -72.87
N THR A 105 51.00 45.99 -73.20
CA THR A 105 50.82 47.43 -72.95
C THR A 105 50.63 47.71 -71.46
N LEU A 106 49.86 46.86 -70.75
CA LEU A 106 49.65 46.94 -69.31
C LEU A 106 50.99 46.90 -68.54
N GLU A 107 51.86 45.94 -68.88
CA GLU A 107 53.14 45.74 -68.19
C GLU A 107 54.20 46.81 -68.50
N THR A 108 54.21 47.35 -69.73
CA THR A 108 55.31 48.21 -70.21
C THR A 108 55.01 49.71 -70.15
N THR A 109 53.73 50.08 -70.21
CA THR A 109 53.28 51.47 -70.36
C THR A 109 52.43 51.94 -69.19
N ASP A 110 51.50 51.10 -68.71
CA ASP A 110 50.58 51.46 -67.62
C ASP A 110 51.11 51.13 -66.22
N GLY A 111 52.27 50.46 -66.13
CA GLY A 111 53.00 50.30 -64.86
C GLY A 111 52.48 49.18 -63.95
N LEU A 112 51.66 48.27 -64.48
CA LEU A 112 51.24 47.07 -63.77
C LEU A 112 52.40 46.07 -63.67
N ASP A 113 52.67 45.57 -62.48
CA ASP A 113 53.68 44.56 -62.21
C ASP A 113 53.13 43.14 -62.41
N SER A 114 53.86 42.11 -61.94
CA SER A 114 53.42 40.71 -62.06
C SER A 114 52.35 40.31 -61.06
N ASN A 115 52.14 41.11 -60.02
CA ASN A 115 51.24 40.85 -58.90
C ASN A 115 49.93 41.61 -59.06
N ASP A 116 49.90 42.65 -59.89
CA ASP A 116 48.68 43.35 -60.30
C ASP A 116 47.84 42.48 -61.27
N GLY A 117 46.53 42.51 -61.08
CA GLY A 117 45.51 41.94 -61.94
C GLY A 117 44.96 42.92 -62.99
N ALA A 118 43.80 42.60 -63.54
CA ALA A 118 43.05 43.49 -64.42
C ALA A 118 42.10 44.34 -63.55
N PRO A 119 42.26 45.67 -63.52
CA PRO A 119 41.36 46.51 -62.74
C PRO A 119 39.96 46.56 -63.37
N ALA A 120 38.93 46.82 -62.57
CA ALA A 120 37.54 46.73 -62.98
C ALA A 120 37.21 47.64 -64.18
N ASP A 121 37.83 48.83 -64.27
CA ASP A 121 37.66 49.77 -65.39
C ASP A 121 38.11 49.19 -66.73
N LEU A 122 39.29 48.57 -66.74
CA LEU A 122 39.79 47.85 -67.91
C LEU A 122 38.87 46.68 -68.31
N ILE A 123 38.32 45.98 -67.32
CA ILE A 123 37.41 44.86 -67.56
C ILE A 123 36.08 45.35 -68.16
N ARG A 124 35.55 46.50 -67.71
CA ARG A 124 34.35 47.13 -68.29
C ARG A 124 34.58 47.60 -69.71
N GLU A 125 35.66 48.33 -69.96
CA GLU A 125 36.06 48.78 -71.30
C GLU A 125 36.21 47.59 -72.27
N THR A 126 36.76 46.46 -71.80
CA THR A 126 36.94 45.26 -72.62
C THR A 126 35.77 44.27 -72.54
N PHE A 127 34.69 44.58 -71.83
CA PHE A 127 33.63 43.64 -71.41
C PHE A 127 32.98 42.89 -72.58
N ASN A 128 32.72 43.62 -73.66
CA ASN A 128 32.07 43.11 -74.88
C ASN A 128 33.08 42.61 -75.93
N THR A 129 34.38 42.69 -75.64
CA THR A 129 35.43 42.30 -76.58
C THR A 129 35.64 40.78 -76.60
N PRO A 130 35.63 40.11 -77.77
CA PRO A 130 35.92 38.68 -77.87
C PRO A 130 37.40 38.37 -77.57
N THR A 131 37.64 37.43 -76.67
CA THR A 131 38.99 37.08 -76.17
C THR A 131 39.87 36.32 -77.20
N GLY A 132 39.29 35.70 -78.23
CA GLY A 132 39.99 34.91 -79.24
C GLY A 132 39.50 35.11 -80.67
N GLY A 133 38.81 36.22 -80.95
CA GLY A 133 38.25 36.56 -82.27
C GLY A 133 36.73 36.35 -82.39
N ALA A 134 36.17 36.60 -83.57
CA ALA A 134 34.71 36.57 -83.76
C ALA A 134 34.11 35.18 -83.44
N GLY A 135 33.20 35.12 -82.47
CA GLY A 135 32.50 33.89 -82.03
C GLY A 135 33.10 33.22 -80.79
N THR A 136 34.16 33.76 -80.19
CA THR A 136 34.64 33.34 -78.85
C THR A 136 33.90 34.09 -77.75
N PRO A 137 33.87 33.58 -76.49
CA PRO A 137 33.33 34.31 -75.36
C PRO A 137 33.94 35.72 -75.22
N THR A 138 33.12 36.68 -74.85
CA THR A 138 33.60 38.04 -74.49
C THR A 138 34.32 38.01 -73.14
N VAL A 139 35.08 39.06 -72.81
CA VAL A 139 35.74 39.18 -71.49
C VAL A 139 34.70 39.06 -70.36
N GLY A 140 33.54 39.71 -70.47
CA GLY A 140 32.45 39.58 -69.50
C GLY A 140 31.89 38.15 -69.41
N GLN A 141 31.71 37.45 -70.53
CA GLN A 141 31.28 36.04 -70.49
C GLN A 141 32.35 35.12 -69.90
N LYS A 142 33.63 35.41 -70.13
CA LYS A 142 34.75 34.65 -69.57
C LYS A 142 34.84 34.85 -68.06
N LEU A 143 34.80 36.11 -67.59
CA LEU A 143 34.76 36.45 -66.18
C LEU A 143 33.57 35.78 -65.48
N LYS A 144 32.38 35.82 -66.06
CA LYS A 144 31.20 35.12 -65.53
C LYS A 144 31.42 33.60 -65.37
N ASN A 145 32.07 32.94 -66.34
CA ASN A 145 32.35 31.50 -66.27
C ASN A 145 33.46 31.17 -65.25
N GLU A 146 34.50 31.99 -65.15
CA GLU A 146 35.57 31.81 -64.16
C GLU A 146 35.02 32.00 -62.74
N VAL A 147 34.20 33.04 -62.52
CA VAL A 147 33.50 33.27 -61.25
C VAL A 147 32.59 32.08 -60.92
N GLN A 148 31.77 31.61 -61.86
CA GLN A 148 30.91 30.44 -61.63
C GLN A 148 31.72 29.18 -61.25
N SER A 149 32.87 28.96 -61.90
CA SER A 149 33.75 27.82 -61.64
C SER A 149 34.48 27.95 -60.30
N ALA A 150 34.93 29.15 -59.94
CA ALA A 150 35.55 29.44 -58.64
C ALA A 150 34.57 29.19 -57.48
N ILE A 151 33.31 29.61 -57.66
CA ILE A 151 32.23 29.39 -56.68
C ILE A 151 31.93 27.89 -56.58
N GLU A 152 31.72 27.19 -57.69
CA GLU A 152 31.44 25.75 -57.68
C GLU A 152 32.57 24.95 -57.00
N SER A 153 33.83 25.32 -57.24
CA SER A 153 34.99 24.72 -56.58
C SER A 153 35.02 25.00 -55.08
N ALA A 154 34.77 26.25 -54.66
CA ALA A 154 34.74 26.63 -53.24
C ALA A 154 33.63 25.88 -52.47
N LEU A 155 32.45 25.71 -53.09
CA LEU A 155 31.33 25.00 -52.48
C LEU A 155 31.52 23.50 -52.43
N THR A 156 32.11 22.92 -53.48
CA THR A 156 32.43 21.49 -53.53
C THR A 156 33.50 21.13 -52.50
N SER A 157 34.43 22.05 -52.22
CA SER A 157 35.48 21.85 -51.23
C SER A 157 34.99 22.04 -49.78
N GLY A 158 34.05 22.96 -49.53
CA GLY A 158 33.68 23.37 -48.17
C GLY A 158 32.38 22.79 -47.61
N PHE A 159 31.37 22.48 -48.44
CA PHE A 159 30.00 22.26 -47.95
C PHE A 159 29.34 20.96 -48.46
N GLY A 160 29.59 20.55 -49.71
CA GLY A 160 28.97 19.33 -50.25
C GLY A 160 28.88 19.29 -51.77
N THR A 161 27.95 18.51 -52.32
CA THR A 161 27.80 18.40 -53.78
C THR A 161 26.86 19.50 -54.30
N VAL A 162 27.34 20.31 -55.24
CA VAL A 162 26.52 21.36 -55.88
C VAL A 162 25.57 20.72 -56.89
N THR A 163 24.26 20.88 -56.68
CA THR A 163 23.20 20.30 -57.54
C THR A 163 22.76 21.25 -58.65
N SER A 164 22.85 22.56 -58.40
CA SER A 164 22.59 23.61 -59.37
C SER A 164 23.31 24.90 -58.98
N ILE A 165 23.75 25.66 -59.98
CA ILE A 165 24.36 26.99 -59.82
C ILE A 165 23.91 27.89 -60.97
N SER A 166 23.57 29.14 -60.66
CA SER A 166 23.27 30.17 -61.66
C SER A 166 23.88 31.49 -61.22
N THR A 167 24.79 32.02 -62.03
CA THR A 167 25.46 33.31 -61.79
C THR A 167 24.92 34.36 -62.76
N ASP A 168 24.73 35.61 -62.33
CA ASP A 168 24.34 36.74 -63.17
C ASP A 168 24.92 38.07 -62.65
N TYR A 169 25.03 39.08 -63.52
CA TYR A 169 25.51 40.42 -63.14
C TYR A 169 24.43 41.22 -62.40
N VAL A 170 24.84 42.00 -61.41
CA VAL A 170 23.96 42.90 -60.64
C VAL A 170 24.55 44.30 -60.54
N ASN A 171 23.69 45.31 -60.36
CA ASN A 171 24.08 46.72 -60.40
C ASN A 171 24.40 47.30 -59.01
N GLN A 172 24.33 46.48 -57.96
CA GLN A 172 24.61 46.93 -56.60
C GLN A 172 25.10 45.77 -55.73
N TYR A 173 25.97 46.09 -54.78
CA TYR A 173 26.46 45.21 -53.73
C TYR A 173 26.16 45.89 -52.39
N THR A 174 25.49 45.18 -51.49
CA THR A 174 25.16 45.71 -50.16
C THR A 174 25.81 44.85 -49.10
N ASN A 175 26.63 45.47 -48.25
CA ASN A 175 27.28 44.82 -47.13
C ASN A 175 27.20 45.73 -45.89
N ALA A 176 26.80 45.16 -44.74
CA ALA A 176 26.65 45.85 -43.46
C ALA A 176 25.86 47.19 -43.53
N GLY A 177 24.87 47.27 -44.42
CA GLY A 177 24.04 48.48 -44.62
C GLY A 177 24.64 49.56 -45.53
N THR A 178 25.86 49.35 -46.04
CA THR A 178 26.49 50.19 -47.08
C THR A 178 26.20 49.57 -48.45
N THR A 179 25.71 50.38 -49.39
CA THR A 179 25.42 49.91 -50.75
C THR A 179 26.41 50.53 -51.72
N THR A 180 27.28 49.70 -52.29
CA THR A 180 28.19 50.05 -53.38
C THR A 180 27.45 49.89 -54.71
N GLN A 181 27.51 50.90 -55.57
CA GLN A 181 26.96 50.82 -56.92
C GLN A 181 27.94 50.09 -57.82
N CYS A 182 27.43 49.19 -58.66
CA CYS A 182 28.23 48.39 -59.57
C CYS A 182 27.81 48.69 -61.01
N SER A 183 28.77 48.64 -61.94
CA SER A 183 28.51 48.91 -63.34
C SER A 183 29.14 47.86 -64.24
N THR A 184 28.48 47.61 -65.37
CA THR A 184 29.05 46.88 -66.53
C THR A 184 29.11 47.78 -67.77
N ASP A 185 28.75 49.06 -67.60
CA ASP A 185 28.76 50.10 -68.64
C ASP A 185 30.16 50.68 -68.78
N ASP A 186 30.60 50.82 -70.02
CA ASP A 186 31.92 51.28 -70.50
C ASP A 186 31.91 52.75 -70.97
N THR A 187 30.89 53.53 -70.58
CA THR A 187 30.71 54.91 -71.07
C THR A 187 30.57 55.97 -69.98
N THR A 188 30.61 55.59 -68.71
CA THR A 188 30.37 56.49 -67.56
C THR A 188 31.20 56.11 -66.33
N ASP A 189 32.28 55.38 -66.53
CA ASP A 189 33.02 54.68 -65.50
C ASP A 189 34.36 55.31 -65.12
N SER A 190 34.92 56.20 -65.95
CA SER A 190 36.13 56.99 -65.66
C SER A 190 35.85 58.48 -65.42
N GLU A 191 36.77 59.22 -64.78
CA GLU A 191 36.68 60.68 -64.55
C GLU A 191 36.49 61.44 -65.87
N ALA A 192 37.16 60.98 -66.93
CA ALA A 192 37.05 61.55 -68.27
C ALA A 192 35.64 61.38 -68.88
N GLU A 193 34.95 60.31 -68.50
CA GLU A 193 33.63 59.93 -68.99
C GLU A 193 32.47 60.36 -68.07
N GLY A 194 32.78 60.84 -66.86
CA GLY A 194 31.83 61.46 -65.94
C GLY A 194 31.70 60.81 -64.56
N ALA A 195 32.59 59.89 -64.19
CA ALA A 195 32.71 59.38 -62.84
C ALA A 195 33.16 60.46 -61.85
N SER A 196 32.87 60.27 -60.56
CA SER A 196 33.12 61.27 -59.51
C SER A 196 34.55 61.27 -58.96
N GLU A 197 35.28 60.19 -59.16
CA GLU A 197 36.64 59.95 -58.66
C GLU A 197 37.44 59.32 -59.80
N ASN A 198 38.75 59.62 -59.87
CA ASN A 198 39.69 59.01 -60.81
C ASN A 198 40.30 57.79 -60.11
N ASN A 199 39.62 56.64 -60.18
CA ASN A 199 40.02 55.40 -59.53
C ASN A 199 39.58 54.19 -60.36
N VAL A 200 40.57 53.50 -60.92
CA VAL A 200 40.39 52.36 -61.84
C VAL A 200 39.71 51.12 -61.21
N PHE A 201 39.61 51.06 -59.89
CA PHE A 201 38.97 49.97 -59.14
C PHE A 201 37.49 50.25 -58.82
N GLU A 202 37.01 51.47 -59.09
CA GLU A 202 35.63 51.92 -58.86
C GLU A 202 34.97 52.28 -60.20
N PRO A 203 33.63 52.17 -60.34
CA PRO A 203 32.75 51.28 -59.55
C PRO A 203 33.13 49.80 -59.76
N PRO A 204 32.87 48.86 -58.85
CA PRO A 204 33.18 47.45 -59.07
C PRO A 204 32.22 46.77 -60.05
N LEU A 205 32.61 45.59 -60.54
CA LEU A 205 31.75 44.64 -61.26
C LEU A 205 31.10 43.68 -60.27
N CYS A 206 29.76 43.63 -60.22
CA CYS A 206 29.08 42.78 -59.24
C CYS A 206 28.32 41.62 -59.85
N PHE A 207 28.34 40.50 -59.13
CA PHE A 207 27.69 39.24 -59.49
C PHE A 207 26.82 38.75 -58.36
N THR A 208 25.70 38.13 -58.69
CA THR A 208 24.97 37.25 -57.77
C THR A 208 25.01 35.82 -58.30
N SER A 209 25.21 34.86 -57.41
CA SER A 209 25.17 33.44 -57.73
C SER A 209 24.30 32.71 -56.72
N VAL A 210 23.28 32.00 -57.20
CA VAL A 210 22.45 31.14 -56.35
C VAL A 210 22.82 29.69 -56.61
N ALA A 211 23.14 28.96 -55.55
CA ALA A 211 23.49 27.55 -55.60
C ALA A 211 22.66 26.73 -54.61
N SER A 212 22.37 25.49 -54.97
CA SER A 212 21.81 24.50 -54.05
C SER A 212 22.83 23.38 -53.83
N VAL A 213 23.07 23.05 -52.57
CA VAL A 213 24.13 22.13 -52.14
C VAL A 213 23.53 21.03 -51.27
N ASP A 214 23.78 19.78 -51.63
CA ASP A 214 23.46 18.63 -50.79
C ASP A 214 24.58 18.47 -49.74
N LEU A 215 24.20 18.53 -48.47
CA LEU A 215 25.10 18.35 -47.34
C LEU A 215 25.39 16.87 -47.08
N ALA A 216 26.62 16.58 -46.67
CA ALA A 216 26.97 15.26 -46.16
C ALA A 216 26.40 15.06 -44.75
N SER A 217 25.78 13.90 -44.49
CA SER A 217 25.23 13.52 -43.18
C SER A 217 26.27 13.52 -42.06
N SER A 218 27.57 13.41 -42.40
CA SER A 218 28.70 13.51 -41.46
C SER A 218 28.83 14.87 -40.77
N ASN A 219 28.20 15.92 -41.30
CA ASN A 219 28.31 17.28 -40.75
C ASN A 219 27.45 17.50 -39.50
N PHE A 220 26.56 16.55 -39.18
CA PHE A 220 25.63 16.63 -38.04
C PHE A 220 25.93 15.64 -36.91
N ASN A 221 27.10 14.98 -36.92
CA ASN A 221 27.60 14.08 -35.85
C ASN A 221 26.62 13.00 -35.34
N LEU A 222 25.63 12.60 -36.15
CA LEU A 222 24.73 11.48 -35.87
C LEU A 222 25.17 10.28 -36.72
N ASN A 223 25.55 9.17 -36.07
CA ASN A 223 25.94 7.93 -36.76
C ASN A 223 24.76 7.38 -37.56
N GLY A 224 24.77 7.59 -38.87
CA GLY A 224 23.72 7.12 -39.77
C GLY A 224 23.63 5.59 -39.81
N THR A 225 22.53 5.04 -39.30
CA THR A 225 22.06 3.70 -39.60
C THR A 225 21.16 3.74 -40.85
N GLU A 226 20.89 2.60 -41.50
CA GLU A 226 20.00 2.56 -42.68
C GLU A 226 18.55 3.01 -42.36
N ASP A 227 18.17 3.01 -41.08
CA ASP A 227 16.84 3.36 -40.58
C ASP A 227 16.74 4.80 -40.01
N LEU A 228 17.84 5.56 -39.95
CA LEU A 228 17.87 6.90 -39.36
C LEU A 228 17.28 7.96 -40.32
N ASP A 229 16.16 8.57 -39.93
CA ASP A 229 15.70 9.82 -40.53
C ASP A 229 16.38 11.01 -39.81
N LEU A 230 17.50 11.45 -40.38
CA LEU A 230 18.35 12.50 -39.81
C LEU A 230 17.56 13.81 -39.57
N GLU A 231 16.70 14.20 -40.52
CA GLU A 231 15.96 15.45 -40.45
C GLU A 231 14.92 15.41 -39.34
N ARG A 232 14.13 14.33 -39.29
CA ARG A 232 13.13 14.15 -38.23
C ARG A 232 13.77 14.04 -36.85
N THR A 233 14.88 13.31 -36.76
CA THR A 233 15.64 13.14 -35.52
C THR A 233 16.16 14.49 -35.01
N TYR A 234 16.79 15.27 -35.90
CA TYR A 234 17.32 16.60 -35.56
C TYR A 234 16.21 17.56 -35.13
N LYS A 235 15.10 17.62 -35.87
CA LYS A 235 13.94 18.44 -35.50
C LYS A 235 13.33 18.01 -34.17
N GLY A 236 13.22 16.71 -33.92
CA GLY A 236 12.67 16.17 -32.67
C GLY A 236 13.55 16.48 -31.47
N LEU A 237 14.87 16.30 -31.59
CA LEU A 237 15.84 16.67 -30.56
C LEU A 237 15.73 18.15 -30.18
N LEU A 238 15.74 19.04 -31.17
CA LEU A 238 15.59 20.47 -30.93
C LEU A 238 14.25 20.76 -30.22
N THR A 239 13.15 20.18 -30.69
CA THR A 239 11.81 20.39 -30.11
C THR A 239 11.75 19.96 -28.64
N MET A 240 12.48 18.92 -28.25
CA MET A 240 12.68 18.50 -26.85
C MET A 240 13.51 19.48 -26.00
N GLY A 241 14.05 20.54 -26.60
CA GLY A 241 14.92 21.50 -25.95
C GLY A 241 16.39 21.11 -25.97
N ALA A 242 16.81 20.21 -26.86
CA ALA A 242 18.23 19.91 -27.03
C ALA A 242 18.96 21.09 -27.69
N ASP A 243 20.18 21.32 -27.24
CA ASP A 243 21.12 22.23 -27.87
C ASP A 243 22.13 21.42 -28.68
N ILE A 244 22.25 21.70 -29.98
CA ILE A 244 23.13 20.94 -30.89
C ILE A 244 24.21 21.84 -31.48
N ASN A 245 25.47 21.47 -31.27
CA ASN A 245 26.61 22.12 -31.88
C ASN A 245 26.77 21.64 -33.32
N THR A 246 26.80 22.58 -34.25
CA THR A 246 27.01 22.32 -35.68
C THR A 246 28.24 23.06 -36.15
N GLY A 247 29.13 22.35 -36.85
CA GLY A 247 30.41 22.90 -37.32
C GLY A 247 30.41 23.10 -38.84
N PHE A 248 31.00 24.20 -39.29
CA PHE A 248 31.25 24.50 -40.71
C PHE A 248 32.71 24.90 -40.92
N GLU A 249 33.24 24.69 -42.13
CA GLU A 249 34.57 25.18 -42.52
C GLU A 249 34.41 26.32 -43.54
N LEU A 250 34.70 27.54 -43.11
CA LEU A 250 34.64 28.75 -43.93
C LEU A 250 35.99 28.97 -44.61
N THR A 251 35.95 29.45 -45.86
CA THR A 251 37.14 29.63 -46.70
C THR A 251 37.16 31.01 -47.37
N ALA A 252 38.27 31.73 -47.24
CA ALA A 252 38.52 32.96 -47.98
C ALA A 252 39.82 32.85 -48.81
N GLN A 253 39.69 32.94 -50.14
CA GLN A 253 40.82 32.88 -51.05
C GLN A 253 41.76 34.09 -50.89
N PRO A 254 43.05 33.99 -51.20
CA PRO A 254 43.96 35.12 -51.18
C PRO A 254 43.49 36.26 -52.10
N GLY A 255 43.51 37.51 -51.61
CA GLY A 255 42.96 38.65 -52.35
C GLY A 255 41.45 38.84 -52.17
N HIS A 256 40.80 37.98 -51.37
CA HIS A 256 39.36 38.06 -51.11
C HIS A 256 39.06 38.51 -49.67
N LYS A 257 38.01 39.30 -49.52
CA LYS A 257 37.32 39.52 -48.25
C LYS A 257 35.95 38.86 -48.33
N ALA A 258 35.62 38.02 -47.37
CA ALA A 258 34.42 37.21 -47.37
C ALA A 258 33.62 37.39 -46.06
N ASP A 259 32.38 37.84 -46.20
CA ASP A 259 31.42 37.95 -45.11
C ASP A 259 30.39 36.82 -45.23
N PHE A 260 30.28 35.98 -44.20
CA PHE A 260 29.44 34.80 -44.15
C PHE A 260 28.25 35.04 -43.24
N ILE A 261 27.05 34.69 -43.70
CA ILE A 261 25.80 34.75 -42.95
C ILE A 261 25.15 33.37 -43.02
N ILE A 262 24.93 32.73 -41.88
CA ILE A 262 24.26 31.43 -41.80
C ILE A 262 22.90 31.62 -41.12
N ASN A 263 21.84 31.42 -41.91
CA ASN A 263 20.46 31.40 -41.46
C ASN A 263 20.05 29.95 -41.13
N PRO A 264 19.54 29.68 -39.91
CA PRO A 264 19.10 28.35 -39.51
C PRO A 264 17.79 27.93 -40.22
N PRO A 265 17.46 26.63 -40.26
CA PRO A 265 16.17 26.14 -40.74
C PRO A 265 14.98 26.76 -40.01
N ALA A 266 13.81 26.71 -40.65
CA ALA A 266 12.60 27.38 -40.16
C ALA A 266 12.19 26.97 -38.73
N TYR A 267 12.50 25.74 -38.30
CA TYR A 267 12.19 25.19 -36.96
C TYR A 267 13.27 25.47 -35.91
N SER A 268 14.36 26.18 -36.25
CA SER A 268 15.52 26.37 -35.37
C SER A 268 16.01 27.82 -35.33
N THR A 269 16.83 28.14 -34.33
CA THR A 269 17.47 29.45 -34.13
C THR A 269 18.89 29.25 -33.62
N VAL A 270 19.80 30.18 -33.94
CA VAL A 270 21.16 30.15 -33.37
C VAL A 270 21.12 30.68 -31.94
N LEU A 271 21.65 29.92 -30.98
CA LEU A 271 21.74 30.32 -29.57
C LEU A 271 23.07 30.99 -29.25
N SER A 272 24.16 30.45 -29.79
CA SER A 272 25.51 30.96 -29.59
C SER A 272 26.42 30.64 -30.78
N VAL A 273 27.51 31.38 -30.90
CA VAL A 273 28.55 31.25 -31.93
C VAL A 273 29.92 31.27 -31.26
N ASP A 274 30.96 30.88 -31.99
CA ASP A 274 32.35 30.96 -31.54
C ASP A 274 32.85 32.41 -31.33
N GLU A 275 34.06 32.57 -30.77
CA GLU A 275 34.64 33.89 -30.43
C GLU A 275 34.81 34.83 -31.63
N ASN A 276 34.84 34.31 -32.86
CA ASN A 276 35.05 35.06 -34.08
C ASN A 276 33.74 35.39 -34.82
N GLY A 277 32.61 34.87 -34.34
CA GLY A 277 31.29 35.08 -34.90
C GLY A 277 30.47 36.12 -34.14
N SER A 278 29.38 36.56 -34.75
CA SER A 278 28.38 37.41 -34.10
C SER A 278 26.95 36.94 -34.40
N LEU A 279 26.03 37.19 -33.47
CA LEU A 279 24.62 36.89 -33.64
C LEU A 279 23.89 38.07 -34.26
N ALA A 280 23.12 37.80 -35.31
CA ALA A 280 22.31 38.80 -36.02
C ALA A 280 20.81 38.49 -35.91
N ALA A 281 20.04 39.46 -35.41
CA ALA A 281 18.59 39.32 -35.29
C ALA A 281 17.93 39.42 -36.67
N ARG A 282 17.11 38.42 -37.01
CA ARG A 282 16.35 38.37 -38.26
C ARG A 282 14.85 38.34 -37.97
N ASN A 283 14.09 39.09 -38.77
CA ASN A 283 12.64 39.07 -38.68
C ASN A 283 12.09 37.82 -39.38
N GLY A 284 11.19 37.13 -38.71
CA GLY A 284 10.43 36.01 -39.25
C GLY A 284 9.25 35.67 -38.35
N PRO A 285 8.37 34.73 -38.74
CA PRO A 285 7.31 34.23 -37.88
C PRO A 285 7.75 32.92 -37.18
N PRO A 286 8.21 32.93 -35.90
CA PRO A 286 8.60 34.06 -35.03
C PRO A 286 10.05 34.55 -35.30
N SER A 287 10.52 35.66 -34.74
CA SER A 287 11.89 36.16 -35.00
C SER A 287 12.96 35.13 -34.65
N PHE A 288 14.10 35.13 -35.35
CA PHE A 288 15.19 34.16 -35.15
C PHE A 288 16.55 34.86 -35.15
N TRP A 289 17.57 34.16 -34.67
CA TRP A 289 18.96 34.59 -34.74
C TRP A 289 19.71 33.83 -35.82
N ALA A 290 20.46 34.57 -36.64
CA ALA A 290 21.42 34.08 -37.60
C ALA A 290 22.85 34.29 -37.07
N ALA A 291 23.82 33.59 -37.66
CA ALA A 291 25.23 33.74 -37.32
C ALA A 291 25.99 34.44 -38.44
N GLU A 292 26.92 35.34 -38.09
CA GLU A 292 27.71 36.12 -39.04
C GLU A 292 29.21 36.06 -38.72
N TRP A 293 30.04 35.87 -39.75
CA TRP A 293 31.51 35.90 -39.67
C TRP A 293 32.09 36.78 -40.78
N SER A 294 33.24 37.38 -40.51
CA SER A 294 33.99 38.19 -41.48
C SER A 294 35.42 37.70 -41.56
N MET A 295 35.88 37.35 -42.77
CA MET A 295 37.22 36.88 -43.05
C MET A 295 37.88 37.82 -44.05
N ASP A 296 39.05 38.36 -43.71
CA ASP A 296 39.80 39.27 -44.55
C ASP A 296 41.14 38.63 -44.95
N ASN A 297 41.28 38.31 -46.24
CA ASN A 297 42.50 37.76 -46.82
C ASN A 297 43.03 38.65 -47.96
N LEU A 298 42.71 39.96 -47.95
CA LEU A 298 43.13 40.91 -48.99
C LEU A 298 44.66 41.09 -49.02
N ASN A 299 45.32 41.10 -47.86
CA ASN A 299 46.76 41.34 -47.74
C ASN A 299 47.64 40.07 -47.86
N ALA A 300 47.08 38.98 -48.38
CA ALA A 300 47.77 37.71 -48.53
C ALA A 300 49.05 37.85 -49.38
N GLN A 301 50.14 37.23 -48.97
CA GLN A 301 51.40 37.21 -49.73
C GLN A 301 51.32 36.21 -50.90
N GLU A 302 52.26 36.28 -51.86
CA GLU A 302 52.32 35.37 -53.01
C GLU A 302 52.36 33.86 -52.63
N VAL A 303 52.94 33.54 -51.46
CA VAL A 303 53.08 32.17 -50.94
C VAL A 303 51.92 31.72 -50.04
N ASP A 304 51.02 32.63 -49.69
CA ASP A 304 49.92 32.35 -48.79
C ASP A 304 48.81 31.56 -49.51
N THR A 305 48.19 30.64 -48.78
CA THR A 305 47.09 29.79 -49.24
C THR A 305 45.74 30.33 -48.76
N ASP A 306 44.65 29.63 -49.10
CA ASP A 306 43.31 29.94 -48.60
C ASP A 306 43.28 30.03 -47.06
N LEU A 307 42.62 31.07 -46.57
CA LEU A 307 42.35 31.24 -45.14
C LEU A 307 41.17 30.32 -44.78
N LEU A 308 41.46 29.29 -43.99
CA LEU A 308 40.50 28.30 -43.50
C LEU A 308 40.14 28.61 -42.04
N GLN A 309 38.85 28.69 -41.75
CA GLN A 309 38.36 28.85 -40.38
C GLN A 309 37.24 27.85 -40.10
N LYS A 310 37.46 27.00 -39.09
CA LYS A 310 36.41 26.15 -38.53
C LYS A 310 35.56 26.97 -37.58
N VAL A 311 34.27 27.04 -37.86
CA VAL A 311 33.29 27.75 -37.05
C VAL A 311 32.32 26.77 -36.43
N ASN A 312 31.93 27.03 -35.19
CA ASN A 312 30.91 26.25 -34.50
C ASN A 312 29.77 27.17 -34.08
N LEU A 313 28.55 26.69 -34.27
CA LEU A 313 27.34 27.37 -33.84
C LEU A 313 26.42 26.41 -33.09
N GLN A 314 25.82 26.90 -32.02
CA GLN A 314 24.88 26.14 -31.21
C GLN A 314 23.47 26.43 -31.70
N MET A 315 22.77 25.41 -32.17
CA MET A 315 21.38 25.50 -32.63
C MET A 315 20.42 25.07 -31.52
N GLY A 316 19.31 25.78 -31.42
CA GLY A 316 18.18 25.46 -30.55
C GLY A 316 16.85 25.55 -31.29
N HIS A 317 15.77 25.06 -30.68
CA HIS A 317 14.44 25.12 -31.29
C HIS A 317 13.88 26.54 -31.35
N ARG A 318 13.26 26.87 -32.48
CA ARG A 318 12.57 28.14 -32.69
C ARG A 318 11.16 28.06 -32.10
N ASN A 319 11.08 28.34 -30.80
CA ASN A 319 9.86 28.28 -30.03
C ASN A 319 8.71 29.13 -30.64
N SER A 320 7.54 28.51 -30.82
CA SER A 320 6.34 29.15 -31.39
C SER A 320 5.08 28.80 -30.58
N THR A 321 3.98 29.52 -30.81
CA THR A 321 2.70 29.17 -30.15
C THR A 321 2.06 27.89 -30.68
N GLU A 322 2.41 27.48 -31.90
CA GLU A 322 1.87 26.27 -32.53
C GLU A 322 2.66 25.03 -32.13
N THR A 323 3.98 25.15 -32.07
CA THR A 323 4.91 24.11 -31.62
C THR A 323 5.83 24.74 -30.56
N PRO A 324 5.51 24.57 -29.27
CA PRO A 324 6.36 25.06 -28.19
C PRO A 324 7.57 24.15 -27.99
N THR A 325 8.68 24.70 -27.50
CA THR A 325 9.78 23.86 -26.98
C THR A 325 9.29 23.13 -25.73
N VAL A 326 9.57 21.82 -25.64
CA VAL A 326 9.20 21.01 -24.48
C VAL A 326 9.86 21.58 -23.23
N TRP A 327 9.05 21.72 -22.18
CA TRP A 327 9.50 22.14 -20.87
C TRP A 327 8.75 21.33 -19.83
N VAL A 328 9.50 20.63 -18.97
CA VAL A 328 8.98 19.84 -17.87
C VAL A 328 9.41 20.52 -16.57
N GLU A 329 8.44 20.78 -15.69
CA GLU A 329 8.75 21.35 -14.38
C GLU A 329 9.39 20.30 -13.46
N ASP A 330 10.40 20.73 -12.71
CA ASP A 330 11.12 19.87 -11.78
C ASP A 330 10.18 19.32 -10.69
N GLY A 331 10.33 18.05 -10.35
CA GLY A 331 9.48 17.36 -9.38
C GLY A 331 8.09 16.94 -9.87
N THR A 332 7.78 17.08 -11.17
CA THR A 332 6.53 16.55 -11.74
C THR A 332 6.58 15.03 -11.98
N LYS A 333 5.44 14.40 -12.30
CA LYS A 333 5.33 12.96 -12.48
C LYS A 333 6.19 12.46 -13.65
N ALA A 334 7.31 11.82 -13.34
CA ALA A 334 8.20 11.20 -14.32
C ALA A 334 7.85 9.74 -14.57
N LEU A 335 7.50 9.01 -13.51
CA LEU A 335 7.11 7.61 -13.55
C LEU A 335 5.76 7.40 -12.86
N ASP A 336 4.95 6.51 -13.43
CA ASP A 336 3.75 5.97 -12.79
C ASP A 336 3.92 4.46 -12.63
N LEU A 337 3.97 3.97 -11.39
CA LEU A 337 4.19 2.58 -11.05
C LEU A 337 2.86 1.96 -10.63
N ASN A 338 2.41 0.94 -11.36
CA ASN A 338 1.22 0.18 -11.04
C ASN A 338 1.60 -1.27 -10.73
N LEU A 339 1.28 -1.71 -9.51
CA LEU A 339 1.54 -3.04 -9.01
C LEU A 339 0.22 -3.71 -8.68
N VAL A 340 -0.07 -4.84 -9.33
CA VAL A 340 -1.29 -5.62 -9.10
C VAL A 340 -0.91 -6.94 -8.46
N LEU A 341 -1.27 -7.13 -7.18
CA LEU A 341 -1.14 -8.37 -6.45
C LEU A 341 -2.46 -9.15 -6.54
N ASP A 342 -2.45 -10.28 -7.25
CA ASP A 342 -3.63 -11.13 -7.44
C ASP A 342 -3.63 -12.29 -6.44
N LEU A 343 -4.50 -12.22 -5.43
CA LEU A 343 -4.70 -13.26 -4.41
C LEU A 343 -5.99 -14.07 -4.62
N ARG A 344 -6.61 -13.99 -5.81
CA ARG A 344 -7.84 -14.75 -6.07
C ARG A 344 -7.63 -16.26 -5.96
N ASP A 345 -6.42 -16.73 -6.29
CA ASP A 345 -5.92 -18.07 -6.00
C ASP A 345 -4.67 -17.98 -5.13
N GLU A 346 -4.84 -18.11 -3.81
CA GLU A 346 -3.76 -17.97 -2.82
C GLU A 346 -2.63 -19.00 -2.99
N ASN A 347 -2.86 -20.12 -3.69
CA ASN A 347 -1.80 -21.12 -3.95
C ASN A 347 -0.96 -20.80 -5.20
N ALA A 348 -1.40 -19.84 -6.01
CA ALA A 348 -0.78 -19.44 -7.26
C ALA A 348 -0.95 -17.93 -7.46
N ALA A 349 -0.67 -17.16 -6.41
CA ALA A 349 -0.70 -15.72 -6.41
C ALA A 349 0.31 -15.17 -7.42
N THR A 350 -0.05 -14.08 -8.08
CA THR A 350 0.81 -13.43 -9.07
C THR A 350 0.91 -11.94 -8.79
N VAL A 351 2.07 -11.38 -9.11
CA VAL A 351 2.33 -9.94 -9.08
C VAL A 351 2.56 -9.47 -10.50
N ASP A 352 1.69 -8.60 -10.98
CA ASP A 352 1.90 -7.90 -12.24
C ASP A 352 2.42 -6.50 -11.94
N PHE A 353 3.45 -6.08 -12.67
CA PHE A 353 4.05 -4.76 -12.53
C PHE A 353 4.03 -4.06 -13.89
N VAL A 354 3.59 -2.80 -13.88
CA VAL A 354 3.61 -1.90 -15.02
C VAL A 354 4.22 -0.58 -14.59
N ALA A 355 5.22 -0.09 -15.33
CA ALA A 355 5.77 1.25 -15.17
C ALA A 355 5.46 2.08 -16.42
N GLY A 356 4.73 3.19 -16.24
CA GLY A 356 4.53 4.21 -17.26
C GLY A 356 5.63 5.28 -17.17
N LEU A 357 6.45 5.40 -18.20
CA LEU A 357 7.50 6.39 -18.29
C LEU A 357 7.01 7.60 -19.10
N TYR A 358 6.97 8.75 -18.45
CA TYR A 358 6.58 10.03 -19.04
C TYR A 358 7.81 10.80 -19.51
N TYR A 359 8.82 10.92 -18.65
CA TYR A 359 10.10 11.53 -18.99
C TYR A 359 11.23 11.02 -18.09
N LEU A 360 12.47 11.22 -18.51
CA LEU A 360 13.69 10.98 -17.76
C LEU A 360 14.53 12.26 -17.78
N ASP A 361 14.92 12.73 -16.60
CA ASP A 361 15.78 13.90 -16.44
C ASP A 361 17.27 13.56 -16.59
N GLU A 362 18.10 14.59 -16.75
CA GLU A 362 19.55 14.44 -16.90
C GLU A 362 20.19 13.69 -15.71
N ALA A 363 19.71 13.92 -14.49
CA ALA A 363 20.20 13.25 -13.30
C ALA A 363 19.96 11.74 -13.36
N THR A 364 18.74 11.30 -13.67
CA THR A 364 18.40 9.87 -13.80
C THR A 364 19.18 9.23 -14.95
N LEU A 365 19.30 9.91 -16.09
CA LEU A 365 20.06 9.40 -17.24
C LEU A 365 21.54 9.22 -16.91
N SER A 366 22.13 10.16 -16.17
CA SER A 366 23.50 10.07 -15.67
C SER A 366 23.67 8.93 -14.65
N ASP A 367 22.73 8.79 -13.72
CA ASP A 367 22.78 7.76 -12.67
C ASP A 367 22.62 6.34 -13.26
N TRP A 368 21.74 6.17 -14.25
CA TRP A 368 21.58 4.91 -14.98
C TRP A 368 22.72 4.68 -16.00
N GLY A 369 23.57 5.68 -16.24
CA GLY A 369 24.67 5.61 -17.20
C GLY A 369 24.20 5.44 -18.65
N ILE A 370 22.97 5.87 -18.96
CA ILE A 370 22.40 5.69 -20.29
C ILE A 370 22.64 6.94 -21.12
N ASN A 371 23.37 6.77 -22.22
CA ASN A 371 23.54 7.81 -23.22
C ASN A 371 22.66 7.49 -24.45
N MET A 372 21.43 8.00 -24.48
CA MET A 372 20.48 7.71 -25.57
C MET A 372 20.95 8.24 -26.93
N PHE A 373 21.78 9.27 -26.93
CA PHE A 373 22.32 9.87 -28.13
C PHE A 373 23.83 9.84 -27.96
N GLU A 374 24.54 8.87 -28.56
CA GLU A 374 26.02 8.85 -28.67
C GLU A 374 26.53 10.01 -29.54
N VAL A 375 26.00 11.21 -29.36
CA VAL A 375 26.53 12.44 -29.91
C VAL A 375 27.68 12.80 -28.98
N SER A 376 28.90 12.45 -29.40
CA SER A 376 30.14 12.96 -28.83
C SER A 376 29.96 14.41 -28.37
N SER A 377 30.15 14.77 -27.09
CA SER A 377 30.29 16.15 -26.53
C SER A 377 29.47 17.35 -27.08
N ASP A 378 28.59 17.16 -28.05
CA ASP A 378 28.23 18.12 -29.09
C ASP A 378 26.72 18.32 -29.15
N ALA A 379 25.94 17.51 -28.42
CA ALA A 379 24.54 17.78 -28.14
C ALA A 379 24.25 17.61 -26.64
N SER A 380 23.52 18.56 -26.07
CA SER A 380 23.06 18.52 -24.68
C SER A 380 21.54 18.39 -24.68
N VAL A 381 21.01 17.28 -24.15
CA VAL A 381 19.57 17.03 -24.06
C VAL A 381 19.14 17.16 -22.59
N PRO A 382 18.34 18.17 -22.21
CA PRO A 382 18.03 18.43 -20.80
C PRO A 382 17.06 17.39 -20.20
N VAL A 383 16.15 16.86 -21.01
CA VAL A 383 15.14 15.89 -20.60
C VAL A 383 14.79 15.02 -21.80
N ILE A 384 14.54 13.73 -21.57
CA ILE A 384 14.05 12.81 -22.59
C ILE A 384 12.62 12.41 -22.24
N THR A 385 11.67 12.84 -23.05
CA THR A 385 10.26 12.47 -22.90
C THR A 385 9.97 11.08 -23.47
N SER A 386 8.75 10.58 -23.24
CA SER A 386 8.24 9.36 -23.85
C SER A 386 8.30 9.37 -25.39
N ASP A 387 8.01 10.51 -26.02
CA ASP A 387 8.21 10.68 -27.47
C ASP A 387 9.70 10.71 -27.87
N GLY A 388 10.58 11.21 -26.99
CA GLY A 388 12.03 11.10 -27.16
C GLY A 388 12.51 9.65 -27.19
N ILE A 389 11.99 8.79 -26.31
CA ILE A 389 12.27 7.35 -26.31
C ILE A 389 11.74 6.70 -27.61
N ARG A 390 10.53 7.07 -28.05
CA ARG A 390 9.99 6.58 -29.33
C ARG A 390 10.83 7.03 -30.52
N LEU A 391 11.29 8.28 -30.53
CA LEU A 391 12.20 8.80 -31.55
C LEU A 391 13.49 7.99 -31.59
N ALA A 392 14.13 7.74 -30.44
CA ALA A 392 15.37 6.97 -30.37
C ALA A 392 15.17 5.51 -30.83
N TYR A 393 14.04 4.88 -30.45
CA TYR A 393 13.69 3.51 -30.82
C TYR A 393 13.44 3.35 -32.32
N HIS A 394 12.56 4.18 -32.90
CA HIS A 394 12.17 4.08 -34.32
C HIS A 394 13.28 4.48 -35.29
N ASN A 395 14.28 5.22 -34.83
CA ASN A 395 15.45 5.60 -35.63
C ASN A 395 16.70 4.73 -35.32
N GLY A 396 16.57 3.69 -34.48
CA GLY A 396 17.66 2.77 -34.16
C GLY A 396 18.87 3.43 -33.49
N ILE A 397 18.64 4.49 -32.71
CA ILE A 397 19.70 5.30 -32.08
C ILE A 397 20.20 4.64 -30.79
N VAL A 398 19.31 4.01 -30.02
CA VAL A 398 19.63 3.39 -28.73
C VAL A 398 19.11 1.96 -28.65
N ASP A 399 19.87 1.09 -28.00
CA ASP A 399 19.40 -0.23 -27.60
C ASP A 399 18.62 -0.11 -26.29
N LEU A 400 17.30 -0.29 -26.37
CA LEU A 400 16.40 -0.17 -25.22
C LEU A 400 16.62 -1.26 -24.15
N THR A 401 17.43 -2.28 -24.39
CA THR A 401 17.80 -3.28 -23.37
C THR A 401 18.63 -2.67 -22.24
N GLN A 402 19.39 -1.60 -22.52
CA GLN A 402 20.13 -0.88 -21.48
C GLN A 402 19.20 -0.27 -20.42
N PHE A 403 17.99 0.15 -20.81
CA PHE A 403 17.00 0.66 -19.87
C PHE A 403 16.43 -0.43 -18.98
N THR A 404 16.06 -1.57 -19.56
CA THR A 404 15.47 -2.69 -18.81
C THR A 404 16.46 -3.29 -17.82
N ASP A 405 17.76 -3.26 -18.13
CA ASP A 405 18.82 -3.79 -17.26
C ASP A 405 19.14 -2.87 -16.06
N GLN A 406 18.93 -1.56 -16.19
CA GLN A 406 19.19 -0.58 -15.12
C GLN A 406 17.96 -0.28 -14.26
N PHE A 407 16.76 -0.61 -14.73
CA PHE A 407 15.53 -0.36 -13.98
C PHE A 407 15.51 -1.21 -12.68
N PRO A 408 15.38 -0.59 -11.48
CA PRO A 408 15.56 -1.27 -10.20
C PRO A 408 14.31 -2.07 -9.79
N ILE A 409 13.85 -3.01 -10.63
CA ILE A 409 12.68 -3.84 -10.35
C ILE A 409 12.90 -4.74 -9.13
N THR A 410 14.12 -5.24 -8.92
CA THR A 410 14.47 -6.08 -7.77
C THR A 410 14.23 -5.33 -6.46
N ASP A 411 14.68 -4.08 -6.36
CA ASP A 411 14.53 -3.27 -5.15
C ASP A 411 13.04 -2.97 -4.85
N ILE A 412 12.23 -2.70 -5.89
CA ILE A 412 10.77 -2.50 -5.74
C ILE A 412 10.10 -3.76 -5.19
N ILE A 413 10.50 -4.92 -5.70
CA ILE A 413 9.91 -6.20 -5.31
C ILE A 413 10.40 -6.64 -3.93
N GLU A 414 11.64 -6.36 -3.56
CA GLU A 414 12.14 -6.54 -2.18
C GLU A 414 11.42 -5.61 -1.20
N GLY A 415 11.16 -4.35 -1.59
CA GLY A 415 10.36 -3.41 -0.82
C GLY A 415 8.93 -3.91 -0.61
N LEU A 416 8.29 -4.45 -1.66
CA LEU A 416 6.99 -5.11 -1.55
C LEU A 416 7.05 -6.35 -0.63
N ALA A 417 8.01 -7.25 -0.85
CA ALA A 417 8.12 -8.50 -0.09
C ALA A 417 8.39 -8.24 1.40
N SER A 418 9.22 -7.24 1.72
CA SER A 418 9.46 -6.82 3.12
C SER A 418 8.20 -6.26 3.78
N THR A 419 7.36 -5.55 3.02
CA THR A 419 6.10 -4.98 3.51
C THR A 419 5.02 -6.05 3.69
N VAL A 420 4.96 -7.04 2.80
CA VAL A 420 3.83 -7.97 2.68
C VAL A 420 4.10 -9.35 3.31
N THR A 421 5.35 -9.80 3.38
CA THR A 421 5.70 -11.18 3.83
C THR A 421 6.72 -11.25 4.97
N ASP A 422 7.01 -10.13 5.64
CA ASP A 422 8.13 -10.02 6.60
C ASP A 422 9.48 -10.48 5.96
N GLY A 423 9.58 -10.40 4.61
CA GLY A 423 10.72 -10.85 3.81
C GLY A 423 10.92 -12.37 3.73
N SER A 424 9.89 -13.18 3.99
CA SER A 424 10.00 -14.65 4.06
C SER A 424 9.88 -15.37 2.72
N GLU A 425 9.31 -14.74 1.69
CA GLU A 425 9.19 -15.30 0.34
C GLU A 425 9.90 -14.47 -0.73
N ASP A 426 10.80 -15.10 -1.49
CA ASP A 426 11.46 -14.48 -2.64
C ASP A 426 10.49 -14.45 -3.84
N ILE A 427 9.93 -13.27 -4.14
CA ILE A 427 9.10 -13.06 -5.34
C ILE A 427 10.03 -12.95 -6.56
N VAL A 428 9.96 -13.95 -7.45
CA VAL A 428 10.77 -13.97 -8.69
C VAL A 428 9.95 -13.39 -9.85
N MET A 429 10.38 -12.22 -10.34
CA MET A 429 9.84 -11.57 -11.53
C MET A 429 10.42 -12.14 -12.82
N SER A 430 9.66 -12.05 -13.91
CA SER A 430 10.17 -12.27 -15.26
C SER A 430 10.99 -11.07 -15.75
N ASP A 431 11.70 -11.22 -16.86
CA ASP A 431 12.43 -10.11 -17.48
C ASP A 431 11.47 -8.96 -17.85
N LEU A 432 11.92 -7.73 -17.65
CA LEU A 432 11.15 -6.53 -17.98
C LEU A 432 11.03 -6.39 -19.50
N THR A 433 9.81 -6.12 -19.98
CA THR A 433 9.54 -6.02 -21.42
C THR A 433 8.83 -4.71 -21.76
N TRP A 434 9.17 -4.14 -22.93
CA TRP A 434 8.49 -2.98 -23.45
C TRP A 434 7.13 -3.33 -24.04
N VAL A 435 6.11 -2.54 -23.71
CA VAL A 435 4.78 -2.67 -24.29
C VAL A 435 4.75 -1.98 -25.65
N SER A 436 4.35 -2.72 -26.68
CA SER A 436 4.24 -2.19 -28.04
C SER A 436 3.16 -1.10 -28.14
N GLU A 437 1.94 -1.39 -27.71
CA GLU A 437 0.82 -0.44 -27.76
C GLU A 437 -0.25 -0.86 -26.75
N THR A 438 -0.90 0.11 -26.11
CA THR A 438 -2.04 -0.09 -25.21
C THR A 438 -3.08 1.01 -25.40
N ASP A 439 -4.36 0.68 -25.19
CA ASP A 439 -5.49 1.60 -25.24
C ASP A 439 -5.83 2.21 -23.87
N GLY A 440 -5.00 1.98 -22.85
CA GLY A 440 -5.23 2.46 -21.49
C GLY A 440 -6.28 1.66 -20.72
N THR A 441 -6.40 0.36 -21.01
CA THR A 441 -7.28 -0.56 -20.27
C THR A 441 -6.48 -1.56 -19.44
N GLY A 442 -7.08 -2.10 -18.37
CA GLY A 442 -6.39 -3.03 -17.47
C GLY A 442 -5.41 -2.30 -16.54
N ASN A 443 -4.15 -2.73 -16.53
CA ASN A 443 -3.11 -2.21 -15.63
C ASN A 443 -2.46 -0.91 -16.14
N PHE A 444 -2.93 -0.35 -17.25
CA PHE A 444 -2.39 0.86 -17.89
C PHE A 444 -3.27 2.08 -17.59
N GLU A 445 -2.67 3.18 -17.11
CA GLU A 445 -3.39 4.43 -16.78
C GLU A 445 -4.06 5.07 -18.02
N GLN A 446 -3.36 5.06 -19.16
CA GLN A 446 -3.81 5.74 -20.38
C GLN A 446 -3.20 5.13 -21.66
N PRO A 447 -3.69 5.51 -22.86
CA PRO A 447 -3.10 5.03 -24.11
C PRO A 447 -1.61 5.36 -24.23
N GLY A 448 -0.82 4.43 -24.77
CA GLY A 448 0.63 4.61 -24.88
C GLY A 448 1.36 3.37 -25.43
N GLY A 449 2.66 3.28 -25.19
CA GLY A 449 3.54 2.21 -25.69
C GLY A 449 4.50 2.66 -26.81
N LEU A 450 5.48 1.82 -27.16
CA LEU A 450 6.55 2.17 -28.12
C LEU A 450 6.07 2.48 -29.55
N ASN A 451 5.00 1.82 -29.98
CA ASN A 451 4.39 1.94 -31.31
C ASN A 451 3.04 2.68 -31.26
N TYR A 452 2.83 3.49 -30.22
CA TYR A 452 1.66 4.34 -30.12
C TYR A 452 1.62 5.35 -31.27
N SER A 453 0.50 5.42 -32.00
CA SER A 453 0.32 6.38 -33.07
C SER A 453 -0.42 7.61 -32.59
N HIS A 454 0.20 8.77 -32.72
CA HIS A 454 -0.41 10.06 -32.41
C HIS A 454 -1.61 10.36 -33.32
N SER A 455 -2.77 10.68 -32.73
CA SER A 455 -3.98 11.08 -33.47
C SER A 455 -4.56 12.43 -33.02
N THR A 456 -4.20 12.90 -31.82
CA THR A 456 -4.77 14.09 -31.18
C THR A 456 -3.63 15.03 -30.77
N GLY A 457 -3.73 16.31 -31.11
CA GLY A 457 -2.73 17.33 -30.74
C GLY A 457 -1.53 17.44 -31.69
N CYS A 458 -1.22 16.38 -32.45
CA CYS A 458 -0.19 16.41 -33.48
C CYS A 458 -0.75 16.98 -34.79
N THR A 459 -0.13 18.06 -35.32
CA THR A 459 -0.57 18.75 -36.55
C THR A 459 0.31 18.44 -37.75
N GLU A 460 1.28 17.54 -37.59
CA GLU A 460 2.20 17.15 -38.64
C GLU A 460 1.46 16.54 -39.85
N SER A 461 1.88 16.92 -41.06
CA SER A 461 1.27 16.41 -42.31
C SER A 461 1.74 14.99 -42.64
N VAL A 462 0.87 14.00 -42.40
CA VAL A 462 1.19 12.58 -42.62
C VAL A 462 1.06 12.18 -44.08
N VAL A 463 2.08 11.52 -44.62
CA VAL A 463 2.00 10.84 -45.93
C VAL A 463 1.09 9.61 -45.81
N ALA A 464 0.22 9.37 -46.79
CA ALA A 464 -0.75 8.29 -46.73
C ALA A 464 -0.09 6.92 -46.46
N GLY A 465 -0.39 6.32 -45.30
CA GLY A 465 0.12 5.01 -44.88
C GLY A 465 1.25 5.02 -43.84
N GLN A 466 1.75 6.20 -43.43
CA GLN A 466 2.75 6.33 -42.37
C GLN A 466 2.08 6.51 -41.00
N GLN A 467 2.59 5.83 -39.97
CA GLN A 467 2.18 6.03 -38.58
C GLN A 467 3.12 7.04 -37.91
N LEU A 468 2.55 8.02 -37.20
CA LEU A 468 3.31 9.00 -36.43
C LEU A 468 3.55 8.47 -35.01
N ASN A 469 4.68 7.78 -34.83
CA ASN A 469 5.03 7.21 -33.52
C ASN A 469 5.59 8.26 -32.54
N TYR A 470 6.06 9.40 -33.05
CA TYR A 470 6.46 10.58 -32.28
C TYR A 470 6.05 11.82 -33.06
N CYS A 471 5.64 12.87 -32.35
CA CYS A 471 5.11 14.08 -32.97
C CYS A 471 6.17 15.18 -33.09
N LEU A 472 6.32 15.81 -34.26
CA LEU A 472 7.27 16.92 -34.47
C LEU A 472 6.62 18.31 -34.58
N GLU A 473 5.31 18.39 -34.77
CA GLU A 473 4.58 19.65 -34.95
C GLU A 473 3.24 19.61 -34.21
N GLY A 474 2.92 20.69 -33.51
CA GLY A 474 1.69 20.84 -32.74
C GLY A 474 1.94 21.00 -31.25
N THR A 475 0.86 21.03 -30.48
CA THR A 475 0.92 21.33 -29.03
C THR A 475 1.51 20.19 -28.20
N VAL A 476 1.53 18.96 -28.76
CA VAL A 476 2.08 17.75 -28.12
C VAL A 476 3.38 17.28 -28.77
N ALA A 477 4.03 18.15 -29.55
CA ALA A 477 5.25 17.79 -30.26
C ALA A 477 6.36 17.41 -29.27
N MET A 478 6.84 16.17 -29.39
CA MET A 478 7.88 15.57 -28.56
C MET A 478 7.60 15.61 -27.05
N ASP A 479 6.34 15.75 -26.64
CA ASP A 479 5.99 15.92 -25.24
C ASP A 479 5.91 14.57 -24.48
N ALA A 480 5.56 14.65 -23.21
CA ALA A 480 5.38 13.49 -22.34
C ALA A 480 3.90 13.05 -22.23
N SER A 481 2.96 13.56 -23.04
CA SER A 481 1.52 13.37 -22.81
C SER A 481 1.08 11.90 -22.85
N TYR A 482 1.74 11.08 -23.67
CA TYR A 482 1.46 9.65 -23.81
C TYR A 482 2.68 8.84 -23.35
N PRO A 483 2.62 8.06 -22.27
CA PRO A 483 3.78 7.35 -21.74
C PRO A 483 4.20 6.18 -22.63
N VAL A 484 5.42 5.72 -22.41
CA VAL A 484 5.89 4.40 -22.85
C VAL A 484 5.88 3.47 -21.65
N TYR A 485 5.44 2.22 -21.85
CA TYR A 485 5.21 1.29 -20.75
C TYR A 485 6.24 0.16 -20.73
N LEU A 486 6.70 -0.17 -19.52
CA LEU A 486 7.42 -1.39 -19.19
C LEU A 486 6.48 -2.29 -18.40
N GLN A 487 6.52 -3.60 -18.66
CA GLN A 487 5.72 -4.57 -17.92
C GLN A 487 6.55 -5.82 -17.59
N THR A 488 6.24 -6.41 -16.45
CA THR A 488 6.68 -7.75 -16.06
C THR A 488 5.64 -8.41 -15.17
N SER A 489 5.68 -9.73 -15.09
CA SER A 489 4.81 -10.53 -14.23
C SER A 489 5.65 -11.55 -13.45
N SER A 490 5.26 -11.83 -12.22
CA SER A 490 5.87 -12.88 -11.41
C SER A 490 5.48 -14.27 -11.90
N GLN A 491 6.25 -15.27 -11.47
CA GLN A 491 5.75 -16.64 -11.48
C GLN A 491 4.70 -16.80 -10.37
N GLY A 492 3.83 -17.81 -10.47
CA GLY A 492 2.86 -18.10 -9.40
C GLY A 492 3.58 -18.54 -8.13
N PHE A 493 3.28 -17.91 -7.01
CA PHE A 493 3.80 -18.24 -5.67
C PHE A 493 2.65 -18.42 -4.67
N ASN A 494 2.96 -18.92 -3.47
CA ASN A 494 1.94 -19.23 -2.48
C ASN A 494 1.85 -18.10 -1.46
N MET A 495 0.83 -17.26 -1.58
CA MET A 495 0.63 -16.14 -0.67
C MET A 495 -0.83 -16.07 -0.27
N SER A 496 -1.06 -16.04 1.04
CA SER A 496 -2.39 -15.90 1.62
C SER A 496 -2.62 -14.48 2.13
N LEU A 497 -3.89 -14.11 2.28
CA LEU A 497 -4.22 -12.85 2.93
C LEU A 497 -3.74 -12.81 4.40
N VAL A 498 -3.61 -13.96 5.05
CA VAL A 498 -3.11 -14.07 6.44
C VAL A 498 -1.68 -13.54 6.52
N ASP A 499 -0.84 -13.85 5.53
CA ASP A 499 0.56 -13.42 5.49
C ASP A 499 0.66 -11.88 5.42
N ILE A 500 -0.22 -11.26 4.63
CA ILE A 500 -0.32 -9.79 4.50
C ILE A 500 -0.76 -9.16 5.83
N LEU A 501 -1.77 -9.75 6.47
CA LEU A 501 -2.26 -9.26 7.77
C LEU A 501 -1.20 -9.45 8.86
N GLU A 502 -0.40 -10.51 8.81
CA GLU A 502 0.71 -10.75 9.73
C GLU A 502 1.80 -9.69 9.56
N GLY A 503 2.19 -9.36 8.32
CA GLY A 503 3.16 -8.31 8.03
C GLY A 503 2.75 -6.95 8.58
N TYR A 504 1.45 -6.64 8.59
CA TYR A 504 0.91 -5.39 9.14
C TYR A 504 0.66 -5.42 10.66
N ALA A 505 0.55 -6.61 11.27
CA ALA A 505 0.19 -6.72 12.67
C ALA A 505 1.36 -6.30 13.59
N PRO A 506 1.09 -5.47 14.62
CA PRO A 506 2.13 -5.11 15.58
C PRO A 506 2.59 -6.33 16.38
N ASP A 507 3.88 -6.36 16.73
CA ASP A 507 4.48 -7.40 17.55
C ASP A 507 3.70 -7.62 18.86
N GLY A 508 3.40 -8.87 19.17
CA GLY A 508 2.69 -9.28 20.38
C GLY A 508 1.53 -10.22 20.10
N THR A 509 0.44 -10.05 20.86
CA THR A 509 -0.67 -11.01 20.88
C THR A 509 -1.40 -11.13 19.53
N ALA A 510 -1.47 -10.05 18.75
CA ALA A 510 -2.13 -10.04 17.43
C ALA A 510 -1.32 -10.83 16.40
N LYS A 511 -0.01 -10.59 16.29
CA LYS A 511 0.89 -11.34 15.41
C LYS A 511 0.90 -12.84 15.77
N ASN A 512 1.00 -13.18 17.07
CA ASN A 512 0.93 -14.58 17.54
C ASN A 512 -0.40 -15.27 17.20
N PHE A 513 -1.50 -14.52 17.14
CA PHE A 513 -2.82 -15.06 16.76
C PHE A 513 -2.88 -15.34 15.26
N LEU A 514 -2.41 -14.41 14.42
CA LEU A 514 -2.37 -14.58 12.96
C LEU A 514 -1.45 -15.73 12.54
N GLN A 515 -0.31 -15.91 13.20
CA GLN A 515 0.60 -17.05 12.96
C GLN A 515 -0.02 -18.42 13.23
N ALA A 516 -1.02 -18.49 14.13
CA ALA A 516 -1.71 -19.73 14.47
C ALA A 516 -2.93 -20.01 13.58
N ILE A 517 -3.37 -19.01 12.80
CA ILE A 517 -4.53 -19.09 11.92
C ILE A 517 -4.13 -19.70 10.58
N GLN A 518 -4.94 -20.67 10.12
CA GLN A 518 -4.88 -21.14 8.75
C GLN A 518 -5.90 -20.37 7.89
N GLN A 519 -5.72 -20.39 6.58
CA GLN A 519 -6.64 -19.77 5.61
C GLN A 519 -8.11 -20.15 5.85
N ASN A 520 -8.40 -21.45 6.03
CA ASN A 520 -9.75 -21.94 6.32
C ASN A 520 -10.30 -21.42 7.67
N ASP A 521 -9.43 -21.20 8.65
CA ASP A 521 -9.84 -20.64 9.94
C ASP A 521 -10.20 -19.15 9.81
N LEU A 522 -9.45 -18.38 9.00
CA LEU A 522 -9.78 -16.98 8.69
C LEU A 522 -11.07 -16.87 7.87
N GLU A 523 -11.28 -17.76 6.90
CA GLU A 523 -12.53 -17.83 6.13
C GLU A 523 -13.74 -18.06 7.05
N ARG A 524 -13.64 -19.03 7.98
CA ARG A 524 -14.69 -19.29 8.97
C ARG A 524 -14.93 -18.07 9.87
N LEU A 525 -13.87 -17.37 10.30
CA LEU A 525 -13.96 -16.15 11.10
C LEU A 525 -14.68 -15.02 10.33
N MET A 526 -14.35 -14.81 9.06
CA MET A 526 -15.01 -13.78 8.24
C MET A 526 -16.47 -14.14 7.92
N ASN A 527 -16.78 -15.43 7.78
CA ASN A 527 -18.14 -15.93 7.57
C ASN A 527 -19.00 -15.94 8.84
N SER A 528 -18.42 -15.77 10.04
CA SER A 528 -19.16 -15.69 11.31
C SER A 528 -19.94 -14.39 11.49
N GLY A 529 -19.98 -13.53 10.48
CA GLY A 529 -20.69 -12.25 10.50
C GLY A 529 -19.85 -11.06 10.97
N ILE A 530 -18.54 -11.25 11.17
CA ILE A 530 -17.61 -10.16 11.52
C ILE A 530 -17.40 -9.26 10.30
N THR A 531 -17.39 -7.95 10.53
CA THR A 531 -16.86 -6.99 9.57
C THR A 531 -15.69 -6.25 10.20
N LEU A 532 -14.59 -6.17 9.47
CA LEU A 532 -13.42 -5.39 9.85
C LEU A 532 -13.37 -4.16 8.96
N GLU A 533 -13.26 -2.98 9.55
CA GLU A 533 -13.00 -1.72 8.86
C GLU A 533 -11.72 -1.13 9.46
N THR A 534 -10.77 -0.72 8.62
CA THR A 534 -9.52 -0.13 9.06
C THR A 534 -9.02 0.91 8.06
N ALA A 535 -8.57 2.07 8.54
CA ALA A 535 -7.87 3.05 7.72
C ALA A 535 -6.38 2.72 7.71
N ILE A 536 -5.87 2.33 6.55
CA ILE A 536 -4.46 1.97 6.39
C ILE A 536 -3.68 3.24 5.99
N ASP A 537 -2.64 3.55 6.76
CA ASP A 537 -1.71 4.63 6.44
C ASP A 537 -0.69 4.13 5.41
N SER A 538 -0.73 4.68 4.21
CA SER A 538 0.11 4.31 3.08
C SER A 538 1.60 4.70 3.20
N SER A 539 2.07 5.12 4.38
CA SER A 539 3.50 5.41 4.63
C SER A 539 4.44 4.25 4.31
N TYR A 540 4.00 2.99 4.38
CA TYR A 540 4.80 1.84 3.93
C TYR A 540 5.06 1.81 2.41
N LEU A 541 4.24 2.50 1.60
CA LEU A 541 4.52 2.66 0.17
C LEU A 541 5.80 3.48 -0.08
N ASP A 542 6.33 4.15 0.95
CA ASP A 542 7.62 4.84 0.87
C ASP A 542 8.80 3.88 0.77
N ASP A 543 8.71 2.71 1.40
CA ASP A 543 9.78 1.71 1.39
C ASP A 543 9.82 0.90 0.07
N ILE A 544 8.74 0.95 -0.73
CA ILE A 544 8.65 0.27 -2.04
C ILE A 544 9.38 1.05 -3.15
N ILE A 545 9.46 2.39 -3.05
CA ILE A 545 10.07 3.23 -4.09
C ILE A 545 11.56 3.43 -3.76
N PRO A 546 12.51 2.83 -4.52
CA PRO A 546 13.94 3.01 -4.27
C PRO A 546 14.40 4.45 -4.53
N SER A 547 15.45 4.89 -3.84
CA SER A 547 15.96 6.27 -3.92
C SER A 547 16.59 6.66 -5.26
N GLY A 548 16.82 5.70 -6.16
CA GLY A 548 17.40 5.92 -7.49
C GLY A 548 16.37 6.13 -8.62
N LEU A 549 15.07 6.20 -8.30
CA LEU A 549 14.04 6.52 -9.28
C LEU A 549 13.75 8.03 -9.33
N PRO A 550 13.42 8.57 -10.52
CA PRO A 550 12.89 9.92 -10.64
C PRO A 550 11.52 10.04 -9.93
N PRO A 551 10.98 11.27 -9.77
CA PRO A 551 9.70 11.48 -9.10
C PRO A 551 8.61 10.56 -9.65
N SER A 552 8.10 9.71 -8.76
CA SER A 552 7.23 8.58 -9.11
C SER A 552 5.97 8.55 -8.28
N GLU A 553 4.86 8.18 -8.92
CA GLU A 553 3.63 7.79 -8.24
C GLU A 553 3.55 6.25 -8.18
N LEU A 554 2.94 5.72 -7.13
CA LEU A 554 2.79 4.28 -6.93
C LEU A 554 1.35 3.94 -6.60
N THR A 555 0.76 3.07 -7.40
CA THR A 555 -0.55 2.46 -7.16
C THR A 555 -0.35 0.98 -6.92
N VAL A 556 -0.82 0.48 -5.77
CA VAL A 556 -0.85 -0.94 -5.45
C VAL A 556 -2.30 -1.39 -5.42
N GLU A 557 -2.68 -2.25 -6.36
CA GLU A 557 -3.97 -2.93 -6.38
C GLU A 557 -3.84 -4.34 -5.81
N ILE A 558 -4.57 -4.68 -4.76
CA ILE A 558 -4.64 -6.02 -4.19
C ILE A 558 -5.99 -6.62 -4.54
N LEU A 559 -6.02 -7.65 -5.38
CA LEU A 559 -7.24 -8.42 -5.66
C LEU A 559 -7.43 -9.44 -4.54
N VAL A 560 -8.49 -9.27 -3.75
CA VAL A 560 -8.73 -10.11 -2.57
C VAL A 560 -9.18 -11.53 -2.96
N PRO A 561 -8.96 -12.52 -2.08
CA PRO A 561 -9.43 -13.89 -2.30
C PRO A 561 -10.93 -13.98 -2.53
N SER A 562 -11.37 -15.01 -3.26
CA SER A 562 -12.78 -15.17 -3.63
C SER A 562 -13.76 -15.29 -2.46
N TRP A 563 -13.30 -15.62 -1.25
CA TRP A 563 -14.11 -15.79 -0.04
C TRP A 563 -14.30 -14.48 0.77
N ILE A 564 -13.67 -13.37 0.37
CA ILE A 564 -13.84 -12.03 0.96
C ILE A 564 -14.36 -11.02 -0.07
N THR A 565 -15.13 -10.05 0.41
CA THR A 565 -15.46 -8.82 -0.31
C THR A 565 -15.23 -7.61 0.60
N THR A 566 -14.99 -6.45 -0.01
CA THR A 566 -15.05 -5.16 0.70
C THR A 566 -16.50 -4.75 0.94
N ALA A 567 -16.76 -3.82 1.87
CA ALA A 567 -18.12 -3.42 2.26
C ALA A 567 -18.93 -2.77 1.12
N ASP A 568 -18.27 -2.21 0.11
CA ASP A 568 -18.86 -1.68 -1.12
C ASP A 568 -19.16 -2.76 -2.18
N GLY A 569 -18.82 -4.03 -1.90
CA GLY A 569 -19.01 -5.16 -2.80
C GLY A 569 -17.90 -5.31 -3.85
N SER A 570 -16.80 -4.59 -3.71
CA SER A 570 -15.63 -4.74 -4.58
C SER A 570 -14.76 -5.93 -4.16
N SER A 571 -14.00 -6.47 -5.11
CA SER A 571 -13.02 -7.52 -4.87
C SER A 571 -11.58 -6.99 -4.99
N LYS A 572 -11.37 -5.69 -4.80
CA LYS A 572 -10.04 -5.08 -4.90
C LYS A 572 -9.82 -3.97 -3.87
N ILE A 573 -8.58 -3.85 -3.42
CA ILE A 573 -8.12 -2.78 -2.55
C ILE A 573 -7.11 -1.97 -3.34
N VAL A 574 -7.25 -0.64 -3.36
CA VAL A 574 -6.36 0.24 -4.12
C VAL A 574 -5.68 1.19 -3.16
N LEU A 575 -4.35 1.14 -3.12
CA LEU A 575 -3.50 1.96 -2.28
C LEU A 575 -2.69 2.87 -3.18
N THR A 576 -2.72 4.18 -2.93
CA THR A 576 -2.07 5.17 -3.82
C THR A 576 -1.12 6.06 -3.06
N LYS A 577 0.09 6.22 -3.60
CA LYS A 577 1.06 7.23 -3.22
C LYS A 577 1.24 8.19 -4.39
N THR A 578 1.00 9.46 -4.11
CA THR A 578 1.18 10.56 -5.07
C THR A 578 2.44 11.36 -4.73
N ILE A 579 2.85 12.26 -5.62
CA ILE A 579 4.02 13.13 -5.38
C ILE A 579 3.80 14.06 -4.16
N GLU A 580 2.55 14.39 -3.84
CA GLU A 580 2.19 15.20 -2.65
C GLU A 580 2.26 14.40 -1.34
N GLY A 581 2.39 13.07 -1.42
CA GLY A 581 2.47 12.16 -0.28
C GLY A 581 1.52 10.98 -0.37
N ALA A 582 1.57 10.17 0.68
CA ALA A 582 0.79 8.95 0.83
C ALA A 582 -0.64 9.27 1.34
N GLN A 583 -1.68 8.64 0.78
CA GLN A 583 -3.07 8.83 1.17
C GLN A 583 -3.60 7.71 2.11
N LYS A 584 -4.28 8.11 3.20
CA LYS A 584 -5.02 7.16 4.03
C LYS A 584 -6.16 6.53 3.24
N THR A 585 -6.18 5.20 3.21
CA THR A 585 -7.22 4.42 2.49
C THR A 585 -8.07 3.64 3.50
N ASP A 586 -9.38 3.83 3.46
CA ASP A 586 -10.32 3.05 4.24
C ASP A 586 -10.53 1.68 3.59
N VAL A 587 -10.14 0.63 4.30
CA VAL A 587 -10.26 -0.76 3.86
C VAL A 587 -11.28 -1.45 4.73
N SER A 588 -12.15 -2.26 4.12
CA SER A 588 -13.15 -3.04 4.84
C SER A 588 -13.18 -4.47 4.32
N PHE A 589 -13.47 -5.42 5.20
CA PHE A 589 -13.49 -6.84 4.87
C PHE A 589 -14.72 -7.51 5.47
N THR A 590 -15.39 -8.35 4.67
CA THR A 590 -16.45 -9.26 5.13
C THR A 590 -16.47 -10.54 4.30
N GLY A 591 -16.85 -11.66 4.91
CA GLY A 591 -16.95 -12.95 4.22
C GLY A 591 -18.13 -13.00 3.24
N ILE A 592 -17.96 -13.70 2.11
CA ILE A 592 -19.02 -13.91 1.10
C ILE A 592 -19.80 -15.22 1.27
N GLY A 593 -19.40 -16.09 2.20
CA GLY A 593 -20.09 -17.35 2.51
C GLY A 593 -21.49 -17.13 3.10
N PRO A 594 -22.21 -18.20 3.48
CA PRO A 594 -23.47 -18.05 4.23
C PRO A 594 -23.19 -17.31 5.54
N LYS A 595 -23.43 -16.00 5.54
CA LYS A 595 -23.17 -15.12 6.67
C LYS A 595 -24.01 -15.59 7.85
N TYR A 596 -23.36 -15.96 8.94
CA TYR A 596 -24.07 -16.24 10.19
C TYR A 596 -24.88 -15.01 10.60
N SER A 597 -26.17 -15.24 10.88
CA SER A 597 -27.08 -14.26 11.43
C SER A 597 -27.74 -14.86 12.65
N TYR A 598 -27.73 -14.11 13.76
CA TYR A 598 -28.44 -14.51 14.98
C TYR A 598 -29.95 -14.34 14.86
N GLU A 599 -30.48 -13.81 13.74
CA GLU A 599 -31.92 -13.64 13.54
C GLU A 599 -32.66 -14.96 13.23
N THR A 600 -32.21 -16.05 13.83
CA THR A 600 -32.71 -17.42 13.67
C THR A 600 -33.31 -17.93 14.98
N GLU A 601 -34.37 -18.72 14.87
CA GLU A 601 -34.98 -19.42 16.01
C GLU A 601 -34.27 -20.76 16.25
N ILE A 602 -33.84 -21.01 17.49
CA ILE A 602 -33.33 -22.33 17.92
C ILE A 602 -34.46 -23.05 18.64
N LYS A 603 -34.65 -24.34 18.33
CA LYS A 603 -35.74 -25.17 18.90
C LYS A 603 -35.17 -26.41 19.56
N ASP A 604 -35.85 -26.90 20.59
CA ASP A 604 -35.55 -28.21 21.18
C ASP A 604 -36.07 -29.36 20.31
N ASP A 605 -35.73 -30.60 20.69
CA ASP A 605 -36.17 -31.83 20.01
C ASP A 605 -37.71 -31.99 19.97
N ASP A 606 -38.42 -31.34 20.89
CA ASP A 606 -39.88 -31.34 21.00
C ASP A 606 -40.54 -30.20 20.19
N GLY A 607 -39.74 -29.35 19.53
CA GLY A 607 -40.18 -28.23 18.70
C GLY A 607 -40.49 -26.93 19.45
N ASN A 608 -40.17 -26.83 20.74
CA ASN A 608 -40.32 -25.61 21.53
C ASN A 608 -39.16 -24.65 21.23
N VAL A 609 -39.47 -23.36 21.08
CA VAL A 609 -38.46 -22.32 20.84
C VAL A 609 -37.63 -22.12 22.11
N LEU A 610 -36.33 -22.41 22.01
CA LEU A 610 -35.32 -22.14 23.04
C LEU A 610 -34.78 -20.72 22.93
N CYS A 611 -34.51 -20.26 21.70
CA CYS A 611 -33.98 -18.94 21.39
C CYS A 611 -34.86 -18.25 20.35
N PHE A 612 -35.30 -17.03 20.63
CA PHE A 612 -36.08 -16.24 19.68
C PHE A 612 -35.16 -15.54 18.66
N ALA A 613 -35.65 -15.31 17.43
CA ALA A 613 -34.89 -14.63 16.39
C ALA A 613 -34.39 -13.22 16.79
N ASN A 614 -35.10 -12.49 17.64
CA ASN A 614 -34.71 -11.14 18.07
C ASN A 614 -33.80 -11.12 19.32
N GLN A 615 -33.29 -12.27 19.75
CA GLN A 615 -32.53 -12.41 20.99
C GLN A 615 -31.04 -12.61 20.67
N SER A 616 -30.22 -11.57 20.78
CA SER A 616 -28.76 -11.63 20.50
C SER A 616 -28.01 -12.55 21.46
N THR A 617 -28.37 -12.56 22.75
CA THR A 617 -27.83 -13.48 23.77
C THR A 617 -28.83 -14.58 24.10
N CYS A 618 -28.50 -15.83 23.77
CA CYS A 618 -29.30 -16.99 24.14
C CYS A 618 -28.54 -17.98 25.02
N VAL A 619 -28.94 -18.03 26.29
CA VAL A 619 -28.45 -18.99 27.28
C VAL A 619 -29.64 -19.66 27.94
N THR A 620 -29.62 -20.98 27.94
CA THR A 620 -30.66 -21.81 28.55
C THR A 620 -30.10 -22.58 29.73
N SER A 621 -30.97 -22.89 30.70
CA SER A 621 -30.66 -23.66 31.88
C SER A 621 -31.69 -24.76 32.07
N ALA A 622 -31.22 -25.95 32.39
CA ALA A 622 -32.04 -27.08 32.80
C ALA A 622 -31.58 -27.49 34.20
N ILE A 623 -32.42 -27.26 35.19
CA ILE A 623 -32.13 -27.57 36.60
C ILE A 623 -33.05 -28.70 37.04
N GLU A 624 -32.50 -29.77 37.58
CA GLU A 624 -33.23 -30.90 38.14
C GLU A 624 -32.76 -31.17 39.58
N MET A 625 -33.64 -30.89 40.53
CA MET A 625 -33.41 -31.18 41.94
C MET A 625 -34.24 -32.39 42.37
N ASP A 626 -33.56 -33.47 42.78
CA ASP A 626 -34.21 -34.68 43.25
C ASP A 626 -34.20 -34.77 44.78
N TRP A 627 -35.32 -34.38 45.42
CA TRP A 627 -35.49 -34.51 46.87
C TRP A 627 -36.07 -35.88 47.25
N GLN A 628 -35.19 -36.79 47.66
CA GLN A 628 -35.55 -38.19 47.87
C GLN A 628 -36.13 -38.50 49.26
N LYS A 629 -35.50 -38.01 50.32
CA LYS A 629 -35.86 -38.36 51.71
C LYS A 629 -35.63 -37.19 52.66
N PHE A 630 -36.49 -37.10 53.68
CA PHE A 630 -36.30 -36.25 54.84
C PHE A 630 -36.70 -37.05 56.08
N ASN A 631 -35.77 -37.26 57.01
CA ASN A 631 -36.06 -37.96 58.26
C ASN A 631 -35.69 -37.08 59.45
N ILE A 632 -36.62 -36.97 60.39
CA ILE A 632 -36.38 -36.44 61.73
C ILE A 632 -36.12 -37.63 62.66
N ASN A 633 -34.95 -37.71 63.26
CA ASN A 633 -34.58 -38.73 64.23
C ASN A 633 -34.65 -38.13 65.64
N GLU A 634 -35.78 -38.29 66.31
CA GLU A 634 -36.05 -37.70 67.63
C GLU A 634 -35.07 -38.16 68.72
N TRP A 635 -34.67 -39.43 68.71
CA TRP A 635 -33.81 -40.02 69.76
C TRP A 635 -32.34 -39.64 69.63
N SER A 636 -31.85 -39.45 68.40
CA SER A 636 -30.50 -38.98 68.13
C SER A 636 -30.44 -37.46 67.97
N GLN A 637 -31.57 -36.77 68.17
CA GLN A 637 -31.72 -35.32 68.00
C GLN A 637 -31.10 -34.84 66.68
N SER A 638 -31.36 -35.57 65.60
CA SER A 638 -30.75 -35.29 64.31
C SER A 638 -31.76 -35.25 63.18
N VAL A 639 -31.54 -34.34 62.24
CA VAL A 639 -32.31 -34.25 61.01
C VAL A 639 -31.43 -34.70 59.86
N SER A 640 -31.98 -35.55 58.99
CA SER A 640 -31.29 -36.03 57.79
C SER A 640 -32.06 -35.69 56.53
N PHE A 641 -31.37 -35.13 55.55
CA PHE A 641 -31.92 -34.71 54.27
C PHE A 641 -31.12 -35.38 53.13
N THR A 642 -31.82 -36.07 52.23
CA THR A 642 -31.22 -36.72 51.06
C THR A 642 -31.68 -36.05 49.79
N PHE A 643 -30.76 -35.47 49.04
CA PHE A 643 -31.03 -34.88 47.73
C PHE A 643 -29.93 -35.21 46.70
N ALA A 644 -30.25 -35.00 45.43
CA ALA A 644 -29.31 -34.91 44.32
C ALA A 644 -29.69 -33.67 43.49
N LEU A 645 -28.72 -33.09 42.80
CA LEU A 645 -28.91 -31.96 41.90
C LEU A 645 -28.21 -32.26 40.58
N ASP A 646 -28.89 -32.07 39.46
CA ASP A 646 -28.27 -32.02 38.15
C ASP A 646 -28.67 -30.70 37.49
N ALA A 647 -27.71 -29.83 37.20
CA ALA A 647 -27.93 -28.56 36.54
C ALA A 647 -27.08 -28.48 35.27
N GLU A 648 -27.68 -28.09 34.15
CA GLU A 648 -27.01 -27.91 32.86
C GLU A 648 -27.28 -26.50 32.36
N LEU A 649 -26.23 -25.77 32.03
CA LEU A 649 -26.27 -24.47 31.36
C LEU A 649 -25.80 -24.66 29.93
N SER A 650 -26.61 -24.26 28.96
CA SER A 650 -26.31 -24.37 27.52
C SER A 650 -26.26 -22.97 26.90
N ILE A 651 -25.07 -22.60 26.41
CA ILE A 651 -24.78 -21.31 25.76
C ILE A 651 -24.81 -21.52 24.25
N TYR A 652 -25.77 -20.89 23.56
CA TYR A 652 -25.89 -20.95 22.10
C TYR A 652 -25.25 -19.75 21.42
N ARG A 653 -25.53 -18.54 21.92
CA ARG A 653 -24.93 -17.29 21.41
C ARG A 653 -24.88 -16.20 22.47
N ILE A 654 -23.90 -15.31 22.35
CA ILE A 654 -23.68 -14.18 23.25
C ILE A 654 -23.69 -12.88 22.43
N GLY A 655 -24.64 -12.00 22.68
CA GLY A 655 -24.69 -10.66 22.11
C GLY A 655 -23.55 -9.80 22.66
N ILE A 656 -22.90 -9.04 21.78
CA ILE A 656 -21.83 -8.10 22.16
C ILE A 656 -22.34 -6.66 21.93
N PRO A 657 -22.32 -5.79 22.96
CA PRO A 657 -22.56 -4.37 22.77
C PRO A 657 -21.51 -3.76 21.83
N LEU A 658 -21.95 -2.96 20.85
CA LEU A 658 -21.04 -2.31 19.89
C LEU A 658 -20.01 -1.38 20.54
N ASP A 659 -20.29 -0.88 21.75
CA ASP A 659 -19.41 0.00 22.52
C ASP A 659 -18.22 -0.74 23.15
N ASP A 660 -18.33 -2.06 23.36
CA ASP A 660 -17.29 -2.90 23.94
C ASP A 660 -16.34 -3.50 22.88
N LEU A 661 -16.71 -3.39 21.59
CA LEU A 661 -15.81 -3.71 20.50
C LEU A 661 -14.79 -2.59 20.31
N PRO A 662 -13.54 -2.90 19.97
CA PRO A 662 -12.52 -1.89 19.74
C PRO A 662 -12.97 -0.94 18.61
N GLN A 663 -13.26 0.31 19.00
CA GLN A 663 -13.52 1.44 18.11
C GLN A 663 -12.34 2.43 18.17
N ASN A 664 -11.12 1.89 18.14
CA ASN A 664 -9.91 2.69 18.21
C ASN A 664 -9.74 3.47 16.91
N GLY A 665 -10.23 4.71 16.87
CA GLY A 665 -9.96 5.73 15.84
C GLY A 665 -10.14 5.24 14.41
N ASP A 666 -9.09 4.63 13.87
CA ASP A 666 -8.92 4.18 12.50
C ASP A 666 -9.37 2.72 12.28
N THR A 667 -9.60 1.89 13.32
CA THR A 667 -10.08 0.50 13.18
C THR A 667 -11.41 0.30 13.91
N ARG A 668 -12.38 -0.29 13.21
CA ARG A 668 -13.72 -0.65 13.71
C ARG A 668 -13.98 -2.12 13.42
N VAL A 669 -14.29 -2.88 14.47
CA VAL A 669 -14.81 -4.25 14.33
C VAL A 669 -16.30 -4.21 14.63
N THR A 670 -17.13 -4.78 13.77
CA THR A 670 -18.56 -4.92 14.04
C THR A 670 -18.96 -6.38 14.10
N MET A 671 -19.69 -6.72 15.17
CA MET A 671 -20.30 -8.02 15.38
C MET A 671 -21.46 -7.85 16.38
N GLU A 672 -22.63 -8.39 16.07
CA GLU A 672 -23.81 -8.22 16.93
C GLU A 672 -23.99 -9.36 17.94
N ALA A 673 -23.63 -10.60 17.55
CA ALA A 673 -23.70 -11.77 18.42
C ALA A 673 -22.67 -12.82 18.04
N VAL A 674 -21.99 -13.36 19.03
CA VAL A 674 -21.01 -14.46 18.92
C VAL A 674 -21.74 -15.81 19.05
N PRO A 675 -21.76 -16.65 17.99
CA PRO A 675 -22.26 -18.01 18.09
C PRO A 675 -21.32 -18.92 18.88
N SER A 676 -21.86 -20.03 19.41
CA SER A 676 -21.10 -21.05 20.12
C SER A 676 -19.97 -21.64 19.28
N ASP A 677 -20.16 -21.86 17.98
CA ASP A 677 -19.10 -22.36 17.11
C ASP A 677 -17.95 -21.37 16.93
N LEU A 678 -18.20 -20.06 16.96
CA LEU A 678 -17.13 -19.07 16.93
C LEU A 678 -16.30 -19.13 18.23
N ILE A 679 -16.94 -19.33 19.38
CA ILE A 679 -16.22 -19.53 20.65
C ILE A 679 -15.36 -20.79 20.57
N ARG A 680 -15.89 -21.89 20.01
CA ARG A 680 -15.12 -23.13 19.79
C ARG A 680 -13.94 -22.91 18.84
N LEU A 681 -14.12 -22.13 17.77
CA LEU A 681 -13.06 -21.79 16.82
C LEU A 681 -11.95 -21.00 17.52
N ILE A 682 -12.31 -19.98 18.30
CA ILE A 682 -11.36 -19.18 19.09
C ILE A 682 -10.58 -20.06 20.09
N LEU A 683 -11.26 -20.99 20.78
CA LEU A 683 -10.61 -21.93 21.71
C LEU A 683 -9.66 -22.92 21.00
N ASP A 684 -10.04 -23.36 19.80
CA ASP A 684 -9.18 -24.23 18.99
C ASP A 684 -7.95 -23.47 18.48
N LEU A 685 -8.14 -22.25 17.97
CA LEU A 685 -7.06 -21.34 17.55
C LEU A 685 -6.11 -21.04 18.71
N SER A 686 -6.63 -20.64 19.87
CA SER A 686 -5.81 -20.37 21.05
C SER A 686 -5.03 -21.60 21.52
N SER A 687 -5.55 -22.81 21.30
CA SER A 687 -4.82 -24.05 21.60
C SER A 687 -3.68 -24.39 20.65
N ARG A 688 -3.63 -23.74 19.47
CA ARG A 688 -2.54 -23.87 18.48
C ARG A 688 -1.47 -22.78 18.64
N MET A 689 -1.75 -21.72 19.38
CA MET A 689 -0.80 -20.64 19.65
C MET A 689 0.34 -21.11 20.55
N ASP A 690 1.56 -20.62 20.30
CA ASP A 690 2.74 -20.88 21.15
C ASP A 690 2.53 -20.42 22.60
N GLN A 691 1.82 -19.30 22.77
CA GLN A 691 1.36 -18.81 24.06
C GLN A 691 -0.17 -18.65 24.01
N PRO A 692 -0.92 -19.64 24.51
CA PRO A 692 -2.37 -19.55 24.61
C PRO A 692 -2.78 -18.36 25.47
N TRP A 693 -3.97 -17.82 25.21
CA TRP A 693 -4.49 -16.75 26.05
C TRP A 693 -4.79 -17.26 27.45
N SER A 694 -4.55 -16.39 28.42
CA SER A 694 -4.71 -16.70 29.83
C SER A 694 -5.31 -15.51 30.56
N SER A 695 -6.17 -15.79 31.54
CA SER A 695 -6.69 -14.79 32.49
C SER A 695 -5.61 -14.22 33.41
N GLY A 696 -4.41 -14.78 33.42
CA GLY A 696 -3.44 -14.62 34.49
C GLY A 696 -3.92 -15.27 35.80
N ASP A 697 -3.19 -15.00 36.88
CA ASP A 697 -3.44 -15.59 38.20
C ASP A 697 -4.70 -14.99 38.89
N LEU A 698 -5.80 -15.74 38.79
CA LEU A 698 -7.10 -15.50 39.38
C LEU A 698 -7.11 -15.70 40.91
N SER A 699 -6.12 -16.37 41.52
CA SER A 699 -6.06 -16.60 42.97
C SER A 699 -5.98 -15.30 43.77
N LYS A 700 -5.51 -14.22 43.14
CA LYS A 700 -5.48 -12.86 43.68
C LYS A 700 -6.86 -12.27 43.95
N HIS A 701 -7.91 -12.81 43.36
CA HIS A 701 -9.29 -12.37 43.53
C HIS A 701 -10.07 -13.20 44.56
N CYS A 702 -9.46 -14.21 45.21
CA CYS A 702 -10.08 -14.88 46.36
C CYS A 702 -10.25 -13.89 47.52
N PRO A 703 -11.41 -13.88 48.22
CA PRO A 703 -11.61 -13.09 49.44
C PRO A 703 -10.54 -13.37 50.51
N ASP A 704 -9.95 -12.30 51.08
CA ASP A 704 -8.84 -12.39 52.04
C ASP A 704 -9.18 -13.21 53.31
N ASP A 705 -10.45 -13.29 53.68
CA ASP A 705 -10.96 -14.00 54.86
C ASP A 705 -11.03 -15.54 54.69
N ILE A 706 -10.99 -16.01 53.44
CA ILE A 706 -11.13 -17.42 53.07
C ILE A 706 -9.82 -17.98 52.45
N LYS A 707 -8.94 -17.10 51.97
CA LYS A 707 -7.70 -17.44 51.27
C LYS A 707 -6.79 -18.43 52.02
N ASP A 708 -6.63 -18.25 53.32
CA ASP A 708 -5.79 -19.13 54.16
C ASP A 708 -6.46 -20.47 54.55
N LYS A 709 -7.76 -20.62 54.28
CA LYS A 709 -8.58 -21.77 54.70
C LYS A 709 -8.91 -22.73 53.56
N ILE A 710 -8.73 -22.31 52.32
CA ILE A 710 -9.05 -23.10 51.13
C ILE A 710 -7.77 -23.41 50.35
N ASN A 711 -7.43 -24.70 50.25
CA ASN A 711 -6.22 -25.16 49.58
C ASN A 711 -6.14 -24.67 48.13
N ALA A 712 -7.26 -24.67 47.41
CA ALA A 712 -7.33 -24.24 46.02
C ALA A 712 -7.14 -22.72 45.79
N CYS A 713 -7.22 -21.87 46.83
CA CYS A 713 -6.88 -20.43 46.74
C CYS A 713 -5.40 -20.15 47.05
N ASN A 714 -4.61 -21.17 47.46
CA ASN A 714 -3.18 -21.06 47.72
C ASN A 714 -2.30 -21.39 46.50
N ASP A 715 -2.88 -22.02 45.48
CA ASP A 715 -2.22 -22.33 44.21
C ASP A 715 -2.55 -21.26 43.15
N GLU A 716 -1.64 -21.04 42.18
CA GLU A 716 -1.90 -20.12 41.06
C GLU A 716 -3.09 -20.65 40.24
N LEU A 717 -4.17 -19.87 40.22
CA LEU A 717 -5.40 -20.23 39.52
C LEU A 717 -5.38 -19.54 38.17
N GLU A 718 -5.14 -20.27 37.09
CA GLU A 718 -5.03 -19.69 35.74
C GLU A 718 -6.10 -20.28 34.82
N LEU A 719 -6.95 -19.44 34.23
CA LEU A 719 -7.85 -19.86 33.15
C LEU A 719 -7.11 -19.68 31.83
N THR A 720 -6.58 -20.78 31.31
CA THR A 720 -6.05 -20.82 29.94
C THR A 720 -7.20 -21.04 28.96
N ALA A 721 -7.32 -20.20 27.92
CA ALA A 721 -8.34 -20.24 26.89
C ALA A 721 -8.15 -21.38 25.88
N THR A 722 -7.88 -22.60 26.37
CA THR A 722 -7.76 -23.81 25.56
C THR A 722 -8.80 -24.83 25.99
N ARG A 723 -9.08 -25.81 25.13
CA ARG A 723 -10.02 -26.91 25.45
C ARG A 723 -9.68 -27.63 26.75
N GLN A 724 -8.39 -27.88 27.00
CA GLN A 724 -7.94 -28.53 28.23
C GLN A 724 -7.98 -27.55 29.41
N GLY A 725 -7.53 -26.30 29.21
CA GLY A 725 -7.60 -25.25 30.23
C GLY A 725 -9.01 -24.99 30.75
N LEU A 726 -10.03 -24.95 29.88
CA LEU A 726 -11.43 -24.83 30.30
C LEU A 726 -11.94 -26.08 31.05
N LYS A 727 -11.52 -27.30 30.64
CA LYS A 727 -11.87 -28.55 31.35
C LYS A 727 -11.26 -28.59 32.76
N ASP A 728 -10.01 -28.17 32.88
CA ASP A 728 -9.27 -28.13 34.13
C ASP A 728 -9.85 -27.06 35.06
N PHE A 729 -10.05 -25.84 34.55
CA PHE A 729 -10.69 -24.74 35.29
C PHE A 729 -12.10 -25.13 35.77
N THR A 730 -12.91 -25.75 34.90
CA THR A 730 -14.26 -26.20 35.28
C THR A 730 -14.19 -27.20 36.42
N THR A 731 -13.29 -28.19 36.36
CA THR A 731 -13.13 -29.20 37.41
C THR A 731 -12.68 -28.57 38.73
N LEU A 732 -11.68 -27.70 38.66
CA LEU A 732 -11.13 -26.98 39.80
C LEU A 732 -12.18 -26.06 40.45
N PHE A 733 -13.04 -25.41 39.66
CA PHE A 733 -14.16 -24.62 40.19
C PHE A 733 -15.11 -25.49 41.04
N GLY A 734 -15.42 -26.72 40.62
CA GLY A 734 -16.23 -27.65 41.40
C GLY A 734 -15.57 -28.06 42.73
N GLU A 735 -14.26 -28.25 42.73
CA GLU A 735 -13.46 -28.55 43.92
C GLU A 735 -13.45 -27.35 44.89
N VAL A 736 -13.18 -26.14 44.39
CA VAL A 736 -13.18 -24.89 45.18
C VAL A 736 -14.53 -24.68 45.87
N VAL A 737 -15.65 -24.78 45.13
CA VAL A 737 -16.99 -24.60 45.73
C VAL A 737 -17.28 -25.68 46.78
N THR A 738 -16.84 -26.92 46.54
CA THR A 738 -16.97 -28.01 47.52
C THR A 738 -16.21 -27.68 48.81
N ASP A 739 -14.99 -27.16 48.70
CA ASP A 739 -14.18 -26.76 49.85
C ASP A 739 -14.79 -25.59 50.62
N ILE A 740 -15.33 -24.57 49.93
CA ILE A 740 -16.06 -23.45 50.55
C ILE A 740 -17.24 -23.98 51.38
N ILE A 741 -18.01 -24.94 50.86
CA ILE A 741 -19.16 -25.50 51.59
C ILE A 741 -18.72 -26.29 52.81
N HIS A 742 -17.67 -27.09 52.70
CA HIS A 742 -17.11 -27.82 53.84
C HIS A 742 -16.64 -26.87 54.94
N GLU A 743 -15.93 -25.80 54.57
CA GLU A 743 -15.46 -24.82 55.56
C GLU A 743 -16.62 -24.02 56.17
N SER A 744 -17.60 -23.62 55.37
CA SER A 744 -18.83 -22.97 55.87
C SER A 744 -19.56 -23.87 56.88
N GLY A 745 -19.59 -25.18 56.64
CA GLY A 745 -20.11 -26.17 57.58
C GLY A 745 -19.34 -26.19 58.91
N ASN A 746 -18.01 -26.23 58.85
CA ASN A 746 -17.14 -26.21 60.03
C ASN A 746 -17.35 -24.94 60.87
N GLU A 747 -17.49 -23.78 60.23
CA GLU A 747 -17.73 -22.51 60.92
C GLU A 747 -19.07 -22.49 61.66
N LEU A 748 -20.11 -23.12 61.11
CA LEU A 748 -21.43 -23.19 61.73
C LEU A 748 -21.45 -24.10 62.97
N GLU A 749 -20.61 -25.14 63.03
CA GLU A 749 -20.41 -25.93 64.27
C GLU A 749 -19.87 -25.07 65.42
N SER A 750 -19.15 -23.99 65.10
CA SER A 750 -18.51 -23.12 66.11
C SER A 750 -19.40 -21.95 66.59
N THR A 751 -20.45 -21.59 65.84
CA THR A 751 -21.21 -20.34 66.04
C THR A 751 -22.72 -20.50 66.24
N SER A 752 -23.31 -21.67 65.95
CA SER A 752 -24.76 -21.91 66.00
C SER A 752 -25.15 -23.06 66.97
N ASN A 753 -26.45 -23.30 67.20
CA ASN A 753 -26.96 -24.43 68.02
C ASN A 753 -26.83 -25.79 67.28
N VAL A 754 -25.76 -25.96 66.50
CA VAL A 754 -25.45 -27.15 65.69
C VAL A 754 -24.27 -27.85 66.33
N LYS A 755 -24.48 -29.09 66.78
CA LYS A 755 -23.47 -29.84 67.52
C LYS A 755 -22.47 -30.56 66.61
N GLU A 756 -22.94 -30.99 65.43
CA GLU A 756 -22.16 -31.71 64.44
C GLU A 756 -22.91 -31.67 63.11
N MET A 757 -22.20 -31.34 62.04
CA MET A 757 -22.69 -31.27 60.68
C MET A 757 -21.83 -32.15 59.77
N ASP A 758 -22.36 -33.32 59.40
CA ASP A 758 -21.65 -34.25 58.51
C ASP A 758 -21.92 -33.86 57.04
N LEU A 759 -20.99 -33.10 56.46
CA LEU A 759 -20.97 -32.72 55.04
C LEU A 759 -20.06 -33.59 54.17
N SER A 760 -19.36 -34.58 54.74
CA SER A 760 -18.30 -35.36 54.06
C SER A 760 -18.74 -36.08 52.78
N GLY A 761 -20.04 -36.28 52.59
CA GLY A 761 -20.60 -36.83 51.36
C GLY A 761 -20.79 -35.83 50.22
N LEU A 762 -20.77 -34.51 50.47
CA LEU A 762 -20.98 -33.48 49.46
C LEU A 762 -19.76 -33.35 48.55
N VAL A 763 -19.97 -33.56 47.26
CA VAL A 763 -18.96 -33.25 46.24
C VAL A 763 -19.68 -32.64 45.07
N ILE A 764 -19.31 -31.42 44.68
CA ILE A 764 -19.83 -30.79 43.49
C ILE A 764 -18.96 -31.24 42.32
N LYS A 765 -19.57 -31.94 41.35
CA LYS A 765 -18.90 -32.34 40.12
C LYS A 765 -19.32 -31.40 39.01
N THR A 766 -18.36 -30.71 38.45
CA THR A 766 -18.55 -29.80 37.33
C THR A 766 -17.93 -30.41 36.08
N LYS A 767 -18.54 -30.21 34.92
CA LYS A 767 -18.04 -30.68 33.64
C LYS A 767 -18.46 -29.72 32.55
N ILE A 768 -17.53 -29.39 31.65
CA ILE A 768 -17.83 -28.69 30.40
C ILE A 768 -17.82 -29.68 29.22
N SER A 769 -18.72 -29.46 28.26
CA SER A 769 -18.86 -30.26 27.03
C SER A 769 -19.35 -29.37 25.87
N GLY A 770 -19.27 -29.85 24.63
CA GLY A 770 -19.57 -29.03 23.45
C GLY A 770 -18.50 -27.97 23.20
N ILE A 771 -17.23 -28.29 23.50
CA ILE A 771 -16.05 -27.44 23.27
C ILE A 771 -15.06 -28.11 22.31
N GLU A 772 -15.53 -29.08 21.53
CA GLU A 772 -14.70 -29.71 20.50
C GLU A 772 -14.61 -28.78 19.28
N ALA A 773 -13.67 -29.03 18.38
CA ALA A 773 -13.46 -28.19 17.21
C ALA A 773 -14.76 -28.11 16.37
N PRO A 774 -15.16 -26.90 15.93
CA PRO A 774 -16.39 -26.70 15.19
C PRO A 774 -16.27 -27.24 13.76
N ASP A 775 -17.43 -27.48 13.15
CA ASP A 775 -17.56 -27.87 11.74
C ASP A 775 -17.11 -26.74 10.78
N ASP A 776 -17.19 -26.97 9.47
CA ASP A 776 -16.82 -26.00 8.44
C ASP A 776 -17.70 -24.74 8.43
N ILE A 777 -18.92 -24.81 8.96
CA ILE A 777 -19.90 -23.72 8.96
C ILE A 777 -20.07 -23.25 10.40
N VAL A 778 -19.88 -21.95 10.63
CA VAL A 778 -20.09 -21.35 11.95
C VAL A 778 -21.59 -21.20 12.22
N SER A 779 -22.07 -21.87 13.27
CA SER A 779 -23.47 -21.90 13.66
C SER A 779 -23.65 -21.74 15.17
N ASP A 780 -24.89 -21.46 15.58
CA ASP A 780 -25.34 -21.50 16.98
C ASP A 780 -26.24 -22.72 17.26
N GLU A 781 -26.23 -23.76 16.42
CA GLU A 781 -27.04 -24.97 16.61
C GLU A 781 -26.57 -25.84 17.77
N GLU A 782 -25.25 -25.94 17.98
CA GLU A 782 -24.68 -26.77 19.04
C GLU A 782 -24.18 -25.92 20.23
N PRO A 783 -24.77 -26.06 21.43
CA PRO A 783 -24.40 -25.22 22.55
C PRO A 783 -23.10 -25.67 23.23
N ILE A 784 -22.45 -24.74 23.91
CA ILE A 784 -21.45 -25.06 24.95
C ILE A 784 -22.21 -25.39 26.23
N LYS A 785 -21.98 -26.60 26.76
CA LYS A 785 -22.72 -27.15 27.89
C LYS A 785 -21.86 -27.22 29.15
N LEU A 786 -22.24 -26.47 30.17
CA LEU A 786 -21.68 -26.56 31.51
C LEU A 786 -22.64 -27.33 32.41
N LYS A 787 -22.18 -28.47 32.92
CA LYS A 787 -22.95 -29.38 33.76
C LYS A 787 -22.42 -29.37 35.19
N VAL A 788 -23.30 -29.17 36.15
CA VAL A 788 -23.04 -29.19 37.59
C VAL A 788 -23.89 -30.30 38.21
N THR A 789 -23.25 -31.34 38.73
CA THR A 789 -23.91 -32.50 39.32
C THR A 789 -23.49 -32.65 40.78
N ILE A 790 -24.47 -32.61 41.68
CA ILE A 790 -24.32 -33.06 43.06
C ILE A 790 -24.85 -34.51 43.10
N PRO A 791 -23.98 -35.52 43.33
CA PRO A 791 -24.42 -36.89 43.43
C PRO A 791 -25.38 -37.04 44.61
N LYS A 792 -26.05 -38.19 44.69
CA LYS A 792 -26.95 -38.45 45.82
C LYS A 792 -26.20 -38.40 47.15
N VAL A 793 -26.56 -37.44 47.97
CA VAL A 793 -25.92 -37.15 49.26
C VAL A 793 -26.94 -37.13 50.37
N THR A 794 -26.51 -37.49 51.58
CA THR A 794 -27.37 -37.45 52.78
C THR A 794 -26.66 -36.66 53.85
N PHE A 795 -27.13 -35.45 54.11
CA PHE A 795 -26.61 -34.60 55.17
C PHE A 795 -27.31 -34.91 56.48
N LYS A 796 -26.55 -34.92 57.57
CA LYS A 796 -27.06 -35.10 58.92
C LYS A 796 -26.64 -33.92 59.78
N ILE A 797 -27.63 -33.23 60.32
CA ILE A 797 -27.44 -32.14 61.26
C ILE A 797 -27.84 -32.66 62.64
N LYS A 798 -26.91 -32.68 63.61
CA LYS A 798 -27.23 -32.93 65.02
C LYS A 798 -27.57 -31.59 65.69
N LEU A 799 -28.78 -31.48 66.20
CA LEU A 799 -29.27 -30.27 66.86
C LEU A 799 -28.84 -30.26 68.32
N ASP A 800 -28.42 -29.10 68.82
CA ASP A 800 -28.24 -28.89 70.24
C ASP A 800 -29.60 -28.58 70.88
N VAL A 801 -30.19 -29.61 71.49
CA VAL A 801 -31.55 -29.56 72.04
C VAL A 801 -31.49 -29.20 73.52
N ASP A 802 -31.95 -27.99 73.85
CA ASP A 802 -32.09 -27.51 75.21
C ASP A 802 -33.32 -28.18 75.88
N THR A 803 -33.07 -29.26 76.62
CA THR A 803 -34.11 -30.04 77.30
C THR A 803 -34.88 -29.28 78.38
N ASP A 804 -34.35 -28.16 78.88
CA ASP A 804 -35.03 -27.33 79.88
C ASP A 804 -36.12 -26.46 79.23
N LYS A 805 -35.92 -26.02 77.97
CA LYS A 805 -36.93 -25.28 77.19
C LYS A 805 -38.04 -26.17 76.62
N LEU A 806 -37.77 -27.45 76.39
CA LEU A 806 -38.78 -28.43 75.97
C LEU A 806 -39.84 -28.74 77.05
N GLN A 807 -39.55 -28.41 78.32
CA GLN A 807 -40.47 -28.65 79.45
C GLN A 807 -41.26 -27.41 79.86
N SER A 808 -41.12 -26.27 79.18
CA SER A 808 -41.87 -25.06 79.50
C SER A 808 -43.35 -25.19 79.14
N ASP A 809 -44.28 -24.66 79.94
CA ASP A 809 -45.72 -24.65 79.59
C ASP A 809 -46.09 -23.65 78.48
N ASP A 810 -45.11 -22.89 77.97
CA ASP A 810 -45.28 -21.92 76.89
C ASP A 810 -45.03 -22.57 75.51
N PRO A 811 -46.02 -22.61 74.60
CA PRO A 811 -45.88 -23.24 73.28
C PRO A 811 -44.78 -22.61 72.42
N ASP A 812 -44.52 -21.30 72.55
CA ASP A 812 -43.49 -20.60 71.76
C ASP A 812 -42.08 -20.94 72.26
N VAL A 813 -41.92 -21.15 73.57
CA VAL A 813 -40.66 -21.56 74.19
C VAL A 813 -40.38 -23.05 73.96
N GLN A 814 -41.41 -23.91 73.93
CA GLN A 814 -41.29 -25.31 73.53
C GLN A 814 -40.87 -25.47 72.06
N ALA A 815 -41.44 -24.67 71.16
CA ALA A 815 -41.08 -24.67 69.74
C ALA A 815 -39.61 -24.30 69.51
N GLN A 816 -39.07 -23.37 70.31
CA GLN A 816 -37.64 -23.03 70.31
C GLN A 816 -36.74 -24.17 70.83
N GLY A 817 -37.26 -25.07 71.67
CA GLY A 817 -36.52 -26.22 72.21
C GLY A 817 -36.25 -27.33 71.19
N ILE A 818 -37.00 -27.42 70.08
CA ILE A 818 -36.85 -28.49 69.06
C ILE A 818 -35.88 -28.05 67.93
N GLY A 819 -35.56 -26.76 67.82
CA GLY A 819 -34.51 -26.27 66.91
C GLY A 819 -34.82 -26.39 65.41
N ILE A 820 -36.08 -26.57 64.99
CA ILE A 820 -36.42 -26.76 63.57
C ILE A 820 -36.07 -25.50 62.73
N GLY A 821 -36.17 -24.31 63.30
CA GLY A 821 -35.70 -23.07 62.66
C GLY A 821 -34.16 -23.01 62.50
N VAL A 822 -33.42 -23.68 63.37
CA VAL A 822 -31.95 -23.81 63.23
C VAL A 822 -31.62 -24.68 62.02
N VAL A 823 -32.37 -25.75 61.76
CA VAL A 823 -32.17 -26.60 60.56
C VAL A 823 -32.31 -25.79 59.27
N THR A 824 -33.30 -24.90 59.19
CA THR A 824 -33.53 -24.07 58.00
C THR A 824 -32.48 -22.97 57.87
N ASP A 825 -32.10 -22.32 58.98
CA ASP A 825 -31.08 -21.27 58.98
C ASP A 825 -29.69 -21.84 58.68
N THR A 826 -29.36 -23.01 59.23
CA THR A 826 -28.12 -23.74 58.95
C THR A 826 -28.09 -24.26 57.51
N PHE A 827 -29.18 -24.82 56.99
CA PHE A 827 -29.25 -25.25 55.58
C PHE A 827 -29.10 -24.06 54.62
N SER A 828 -29.74 -22.92 54.95
CA SER A 828 -29.60 -21.67 54.24
C SER A 828 -28.16 -21.15 54.27
N SER A 829 -27.49 -21.15 55.43
CA SER A 829 -26.13 -20.61 55.55
C SER A 829 -25.02 -21.53 55.04
N SER A 830 -25.19 -22.85 55.10
CA SER A 830 -24.13 -23.84 54.75
C SER A 830 -24.20 -24.33 53.31
N ILE A 831 -25.39 -24.47 52.75
CA ILE A 831 -25.59 -25.05 51.42
C ILE A 831 -26.10 -23.97 50.48
N ILE A 832 -27.16 -23.26 50.87
CA ILE A 832 -27.76 -22.27 49.98
C ILE A 832 -26.84 -21.07 49.77
N ARG A 833 -26.20 -20.48 50.79
CA ARG A 833 -25.32 -19.31 50.61
C ARG A 833 -24.05 -19.57 49.80
N PRO A 834 -23.29 -20.66 50.03
CA PRO A 834 -22.17 -20.98 49.14
C PRO A 834 -22.64 -21.37 47.74
N MET A 835 -23.80 -22.04 47.62
CA MET A 835 -24.43 -22.26 46.31
C MET A 835 -24.95 -20.96 45.71
N GLU A 836 -25.35 -19.95 46.49
CA GLU A 836 -25.72 -18.60 46.04
C GLU A 836 -24.48 -17.87 45.55
N TRP A 837 -23.31 -18.06 46.16
CA TRP A 837 -22.05 -17.53 45.62
C TRP A 837 -21.68 -18.21 44.30
N ALA A 838 -21.71 -19.55 44.24
CA ALA A 838 -21.44 -20.30 43.02
C ALA A 838 -22.50 -20.04 41.92
N ALA A 839 -23.76 -19.87 42.30
CA ALA A 839 -24.88 -19.51 41.42
C ALA A 839 -24.94 -18.02 41.11
N ASN A 840 -24.35 -17.13 41.92
CA ASN A 840 -24.16 -15.72 41.55
C ASN A 840 -23.05 -15.60 40.50
N MET A 841 -22.06 -16.50 40.53
CA MET A 841 -21.04 -16.61 39.49
C MET A 841 -21.55 -17.31 38.21
N LEU A 842 -22.61 -18.13 38.29
CA LEU A 842 -23.11 -18.91 37.13
C LEU A 842 -24.53 -18.55 36.62
N THR A 843 -25.37 -17.91 37.41
CA THR A 843 -26.83 -17.86 37.17
C THR A 843 -27.51 -16.69 37.90
N THR A 844 -27.11 -15.46 37.59
CA THR A 844 -27.63 -14.27 38.29
C THR A 844 -29.16 -14.05 38.15
N GLY A 845 -29.87 -14.84 37.33
CA GLY A 845 -31.34 -14.80 37.18
C GLY A 845 -32.15 -15.49 38.30
N LEU A 846 -31.55 -16.21 39.25
CA LEU A 846 -32.31 -16.92 40.30
C LEU A 846 -32.58 -16.10 41.58
N ARG A 847 -32.15 -14.83 41.62
CA ARG A 847 -32.09 -14.03 42.86
C ARG A 847 -33.43 -13.76 43.56
N ASN A 848 -34.59 -13.88 42.90
CA ASN A 848 -35.82 -13.29 43.44
C ASN A 848 -36.99 -14.21 43.79
N SER A 849 -36.90 -15.55 43.72
CA SER A 849 -38.16 -16.33 43.87
C SER A 849 -38.19 -17.65 44.64
N ILE A 850 -37.08 -18.25 45.12
CA ILE A 850 -37.19 -19.63 45.68
C ILE A 850 -36.70 -19.80 47.13
N VAL A 851 -36.05 -18.81 47.76
CA VAL A 851 -35.61 -18.96 49.17
C VAL A 851 -36.24 -17.90 50.07
N SER A 852 -37.50 -18.11 50.43
CA SER A 852 -38.11 -17.44 51.57
C SER A 852 -37.52 -18.02 52.87
N SER A 853 -36.84 -17.17 53.64
CA SER A 853 -36.20 -17.45 54.95
C SER A 853 -37.18 -17.77 56.10
N LYS A 854 -38.40 -18.26 55.81
CA LYS A 854 -39.46 -18.45 56.81
C LYS A 854 -40.01 -19.88 56.95
N GLY A 855 -39.40 -20.88 56.31
CA GLY A 855 -39.76 -22.28 56.52
C GLY A 855 -41.15 -22.65 55.98
N LEU A 856 -41.56 -23.88 56.25
CA LEU A 856 -42.77 -24.53 55.69
C LEU A 856 -44.05 -23.77 56.13
N THR A 857 -44.61 -22.94 55.26
CA THR A 857 -45.91 -22.28 55.50
C THR A 857 -47.05 -23.26 55.22
N TYR A 858 -47.73 -23.70 56.27
CA TYR A 858 -49.13 -24.13 56.14
C TYR A 858 -49.97 -22.92 55.67
N PRO A 859 -51.05 -23.10 54.90
CA PRO A 859 -51.88 -21.97 54.51
C PRO A 859 -52.31 -21.16 55.76
N PRO A 860 -52.32 -19.82 55.70
CA PRO A 860 -52.73 -18.97 56.82
C PRO A 860 -54.10 -19.40 57.36
N GLU A 861 -54.35 -19.24 58.67
CA GLU A 861 -55.65 -19.61 59.27
C GLU A 861 -56.82 -19.05 58.45
N GLY A 862 -57.56 -19.93 57.76
CA GLY A 862 -58.71 -19.58 56.91
C GLY A 862 -58.54 -19.72 55.40
N GLN A 863 -57.38 -20.20 54.89
CA GLN A 863 -57.17 -20.47 53.45
C GLN A 863 -56.88 -21.96 53.16
N GLU A 864 -57.28 -22.45 51.97
CA GLU A 864 -57.12 -23.86 51.55
C GLU A 864 -55.90 -24.12 50.63
N SER A 865 -55.27 -23.06 50.11
CA SER A 865 -54.16 -23.13 49.15
C SER A 865 -53.06 -22.13 49.47
N ILE A 866 -51.84 -22.42 49.02
CA ILE A 866 -50.67 -21.54 49.09
C ILE A 866 -50.57 -20.80 47.76
N THR A 867 -50.49 -19.48 47.80
CA THR A 867 -50.26 -18.62 46.63
C THR A 867 -48.84 -18.10 46.67
N VAL A 868 -48.07 -18.36 45.63
CA VAL A 868 -46.70 -17.87 45.45
C VAL A 868 -46.67 -16.96 44.20
N PRO A 869 -46.52 -15.64 44.37
CA PRO A 869 -46.25 -14.76 43.26
C PRO A 869 -44.81 -14.96 42.80
N ILE A 870 -44.62 -15.38 41.56
CA ILE A 870 -43.32 -15.39 40.88
C ILE A 870 -43.23 -14.10 40.09
N LYS A 871 -42.60 -13.10 40.71
CA LYS A 871 -42.27 -11.83 40.07
C LYS A 871 -40.76 -11.71 40.02
N GLY A 872 -40.22 -11.52 38.84
CA GLY A 872 -38.77 -11.44 38.65
C GLY A 872 -38.44 -10.96 37.26
N ASP A 873 -37.21 -10.48 37.11
CA ASP A 873 -36.60 -10.26 35.80
C ASP A 873 -35.58 -11.39 35.60
N THR A 874 -35.59 -12.03 34.43
CA THR A 874 -34.56 -13.02 34.08
C THR A 874 -33.25 -12.38 33.68
N SER A 875 -33.23 -11.05 33.52
CA SER A 875 -32.02 -10.29 33.26
C SER A 875 -31.03 -10.44 34.40
N VAL A 876 -29.74 -10.43 34.06
CA VAL A 876 -28.66 -10.49 35.04
C VAL A 876 -28.55 -9.15 35.79
N PRO A 877 -28.66 -9.13 37.13
CA PRO A 877 -28.46 -7.90 37.90
C PRO A 877 -27.09 -7.26 37.69
N GLU A 878 -27.03 -5.92 37.66
CA GLU A 878 -25.80 -5.13 37.47
C GLU A 878 -24.70 -5.45 38.51
N ASP A 879 -25.07 -5.85 39.72
CA ASP A 879 -24.15 -6.25 40.80
C ASP A 879 -23.41 -7.58 40.56
N SER A 880 -23.67 -8.26 39.43
CA SER A 880 -22.98 -9.50 39.04
C SER A 880 -21.62 -9.27 38.37
N GLY A 881 -21.31 -8.03 38.01
CA GLY A 881 -20.13 -7.71 37.20
C GLY A 881 -20.33 -7.96 35.69
N ILE A 882 -21.50 -8.44 35.26
CA ILE A 882 -21.88 -8.53 33.83
C ILE A 882 -22.72 -7.29 33.49
N PRO A 883 -22.29 -6.45 32.55
CA PRO A 883 -23.06 -5.28 32.11
C PRO A 883 -24.44 -5.66 31.54
N SER A 884 -25.46 -4.85 31.83
CA SER A 884 -26.88 -5.14 31.52
C SER A 884 -27.24 -5.03 30.03
N ASP A 885 -26.38 -4.40 29.25
CA ASP A 885 -26.40 -4.24 27.80
C ASP A 885 -26.09 -5.52 27.02
N TYR A 886 -25.44 -6.52 27.64
CA TYR A 886 -25.26 -7.85 27.03
C TYR A 886 -26.57 -8.66 26.90
N GLY A 887 -27.69 -8.16 27.42
CA GLY A 887 -29.02 -8.76 27.21
C GLY A 887 -29.16 -10.20 27.71
N PHE A 888 -28.32 -10.60 28.67
CA PHE A 888 -28.30 -11.97 29.20
C PHE A 888 -29.60 -12.26 29.95
N ASN A 889 -30.39 -13.19 29.43
CA ASN A 889 -31.62 -13.68 30.05
C ASN A 889 -31.51 -15.19 30.27
N LEU A 890 -31.58 -15.62 31.53
CA LEU A 890 -31.56 -17.03 31.87
C LEU A 890 -32.95 -17.65 31.66
N THR A 891 -33.05 -18.60 30.74
CA THR A 891 -34.32 -19.27 30.40
C THR A 891 -34.25 -20.77 30.59
N GLY A 892 -35.38 -21.46 30.65
CA GLY A 892 -35.43 -22.93 30.61
C GLY A 892 -36.10 -23.59 31.82
N PRO A 893 -36.17 -24.93 31.82
CA PRO A 893 -36.94 -25.70 32.79
C PRO A 893 -36.21 -25.87 34.14
N VAL A 894 -36.92 -25.59 35.23
CA VAL A 894 -36.52 -25.91 36.59
C VAL A 894 -37.45 -26.97 37.15
N SER A 895 -36.91 -28.14 37.45
CA SER A 895 -37.65 -29.31 37.90
C SER A 895 -37.28 -29.71 39.32
N PHE A 896 -38.30 -30.04 40.11
CA PHE A 896 -38.20 -30.44 41.51
C PHE A 896 -38.96 -31.75 41.73
N SER A 897 -38.24 -32.82 42.06
CA SER A 897 -38.84 -34.13 42.36
C SER A 897 -39.05 -34.30 43.85
N LEU A 898 -40.32 -34.47 44.26
CA LEU A 898 -40.74 -34.58 45.67
C LEU A 898 -40.54 -36.00 46.24
N PRO A 899 -40.37 -36.14 47.58
CA PRO A 899 -40.26 -37.44 48.23
C PRO A 899 -41.61 -38.17 48.29
N ARG A 900 -41.55 -39.51 48.39
CA ARG A 900 -42.77 -40.32 48.43
C ARG A 900 -43.69 -39.94 49.60
N GLY A 901 -44.92 -39.62 49.25
CA GLY A 901 -45.98 -39.31 50.19
C GLY A 901 -46.18 -37.82 50.49
N ILE A 902 -45.39 -36.93 49.90
CA ILE A 902 -45.70 -35.49 49.78
C ILE A 902 -46.10 -35.24 48.33
N GLN A 903 -47.28 -34.66 48.11
CA GLN A 903 -47.81 -34.33 46.79
C GLN A 903 -48.41 -32.93 46.79
N ILE A 904 -48.30 -32.22 45.68
CA ILE A 904 -49.04 -31.02 45.36
C ILE A 904 -50.35 -31.39 44.65
N LYS A 905 -51.44 -30.78 45.10
CA LYS A 905 -52.79 -30.88 44.51
C LYS A 905 -53.34 -29.48 44.25
N ASP A 906 -54.45 -29.41 43.50
CA ASP A 906 -55.19 -28.17 43.22
C ASP A 906 -54.28 -27.02 42.74
N TYR A 907 -53.41 -27.32 41.78
CA TYR A 907 -52.44 -26.37 41.26
C TYR A 907 -53.00 -25.57 40.07
N SER A 908 -52.63 -24.29 39.99
CA SER A 908 -52.99 -23.38 38.90
C SER A 908 -51.88 -22.34 38.73
N SER A 909 -51.47 -22.09 37.47
CA SER A 909 -50.56 -21.01 37.06
C SER A 909 -51.30 -20.12 36.06
N ILE A 910 -51.10 -18.80 36.16
CA ILE A 910 -51.70 -17.81 35.26
C ILE A 910 -51.06 -17.90 33.87
N SER A 911 -49.75 -18.12 33.83
CA SER A 911 -48.94 -18.12 32.61
C SER A 911 -48.82 -19.49 31.93
N GLY A 912 -49.29 -20.57 32.59
CA GLY A 912 -49.24 -21.94 32.06
C GLY A 912 -47.85 -22.59 32.10
N ASN A 913 -46.88 -21.95 32.76
CA ASN A 913 -45.48 -22.38 32.83
C ASN A 913 -45.21 -23.45 33.89
N PHE A 914 -46.23 -23.87 34.64
CA PHE A 914 -46.13 -24.84 35.73
C PHE A 914 -46.71 -26.20 35.32
N ILE A 915 -45.82 -27.19 35.19
CA ILE A 915 -46.13 -28.55 34.76
C ILE A 915 -45.86 -29.50 35.92
N VAL A 916 -46.75 -30.48 36.11
CA VAL A 916 -46.61 -31.48 37.17
C VAL A 916 -46.75 -32.87 36.57
N THR A 917 -45.73 -33.69 36.73
CA THR A 917 -45.67 -35.07 36.24
C THR A 917 -45.52 -36.05 37.41
N GLU A 918 -45.94 -37.30 37.23
CA GLU A 918 -45.80 -38.35 38.25
C GLU A 918 -44.96 -39.49 37.68
N ASP A 919 -43.80 -39.76 38.30
CA ASP A 919 -42.91 -40.85 37.93
C ASP A 919 -42.58 -41.73 39.15
N GLY A 920 -42.72 -43.05 38.99
CA GLY A 920 -42.36 -44.04 40.03
C GLY A 920 -43.07 -43.86 41.40
N GLY A 921 -44.25 -43.22 41.43
CA GLY A 921 -45.00 -42.88 42.65
C GLY A 921 -44.45 -41.67 43.42
N ARG A 922 -43.68 -40.82 42.74
CA ARG A 922 -43.17 -39.52 43.18
C ARG A 922 -43.62 -38.47 42.18
N GLN A 923 -43.82 -37.25 42.65
CA GLN A 923 -44.28 -36.15 41.81
C GLN A 923 -43.10 -35.23 41.47
N THR A 924 -42.95 -34.90 40.19
CA THR A 924 -41.96 -33.96 39.68
C THR A 924 -42.67 -32.71 39.20
N ILE A 925 -42.20 -31.57 39.67
CA ILE A 925 -42.77 -30.25 39.40
C ILE A 925 -41.78 -29.51 38.52
N THR A 926 -42.19 -29.15 37.31
CA THR A 926 -41.35 -28.41 36.35
C THR A 926 -41.94 -27.03 36.12
N TYR A 927 -41.16 -25.99 36.38
CA TYR A 927 -41.48 -24.62 36.03
C TYR A 927 -40.59 -24.16 34.88
N ILE A 928 -41.18 -23.72 33.76
CA ILE A 928 -40.43 -23.21 32.61
C ILE A 928 -40.26 -21.70 32.77
N ILE A 929 -39.01 -21.23 32.85
CA ILE A 929 -38.70 -19.82 32.96
C ILE A 929 -38.71 -19.18 31.57
N PRO A 930 -39.65 -18.27 31.24
CA PRO A 930 -39.66 -17.52 29.98
C PRO A 930 -38.65 -16.36 30.03
N PRO A 931 -38.13 -15.89 28.87
CA PRO A 931 -37.24 -14.72 28.85
C PRO A 931 -37.95 -13.40 29.20
N GLY A 932 -37.26 -12.54 29.94
CA GLY A 932 -37.66 -11.18 30.30
C GLY A 932 -38.38 -11.07 31.65
N ASN A 933 -39.34 -10.15 31.73
CA ASN A 933 -40.12 -9.93 32.95
C ASN A 933 -41.14 -11.07 33.18
N ILE A 934 -40.98 -11.76 34.30
CA ILE A 934 -41.88 -12.79 34.78
C ILE A 934 -42.92 -12.15 35.71
N ASP A 935 -44.19 -12.34 35.38
CA ASP A 935 -45.32 -12.07 36.28
C ASP A 935 -46.27 -13.27 36.25
N ASP A 936 -45.99 -14.28 37.07
CA ASP A 936 -46.83 -15.45 37.23
C ASP A 936 -47.29 -15.62 38.68
N GLU A 937 -48.47 -16.18 38.88
CA GLU A 937 -49.01 -16.49 40.20
C GLU A 937 -49.34 -17.97 40.26
N ILE A 938 -48.58 -18.71 41.07
CA ILE A 938 -48.77 -20.14 41.25
C ILE A 938 -49.56 -20.35 42.53
N THR A 939 -50.71 -21.00 42.40
CA THR A 939 -51.54 -21.43 43.53
C THR A 939 -51.48 -22.94 43.62
N PHE A 940 -51.26 -23.50 44.81
CA PHE A 940 -51.18 -24.95 45.01
C PHE A 940 -51.50 -25.38 46.45
N SER A 941 -51.99 -26.61 46.64
CA SER A 941 -52.25 -27.20 47.97
C SER A 941 -51.27 -28.35 48.25
N LEU A 942 -50.64 -28.35 49.44
CA LEU A 942 -49.68 -29.39 49.83
C LEU A 942 -50.41 -30.53 50.57
N HIS A 943 -50.43 -31.71 49.97
CA HIS A 943 -51.07 -32.91 50.49
C HIS A 943 -50.03 -33.93 50.98
N VAL A 944 -49.88 -34.02 52.30
CA VAL A 944 -49.08 -35.08 52.94
C VAL A 944 -49.93 -36.33 53.15
N SER A 945 -49.61 -37.39 52.43
CA SER A 945 -50.30 -38.68 52.56
C SER A 945 -49.94 -39.42 53.86
N TRP A 946 -50.85 -40.26 54.34
CA TRP A 946 -50.57 -41.19 55.46
C TRP A 946 -49.38 -42.11 55.20
N MET A 947 -49.04 -42.37 53.94
CA MET A 947 -47.88 -43.18 53.56
C MET A 947 -46.57 -42.55 54.07
N TYR A 948 -46.46 -41.22 54.02
CA TYR A 948 -45.31 -40.48 54.55
C TYR A 948 -45.14 -40.71 56.05
N PHE A 949 -46.22 -40.55 56.82
CA PHE A 949 -46.23 -40.79 58.27
C PHE A 949 -45.93 -42.26 58.62
N LEU A 950 -46.47 -43.22 57.87
CA LEU A 950 -46.22 -44.64 58.10
C LEU A 950 -44.76 -45.02 57.86
N ILE A 951 -44.11 -44.44 56.85
CA ILE A 951 -42.67 -44.65 56.59
C ILE A 951 -41.83 -44.09 57.74
N GLN A 952 -42.17 -42.90 58.25
CA GLN A 952 -41.40 -42.23 59.30
C GLN A 952 -41.58 -42.88 60.68
N PHE A 953 -42.79 -43.31 61.04
CA PHE A 953 -43.14 -43.74 62.40
C PHE A 953 -43.25 -45.26 62.59
N TRP A 954 -42.94 -46.11 61.61
CA TRP A 954 -43.18 -47.57 61.73
C TRP A 954 -42.45 -48.26 62.90
N ILE A 955 -41.36 -47.67 63.40
CA ILE A 955 -40.58 -48.18 64.54
C ILE A 955 -41.33 -48.01 65.88
N TYR A 956 -42.17 -46.98 66.04
CA TYR A 956 -42.84 -46.70 67.31
C TYR A 956 -43.92 -47.73 67.67
N PRO A 957 -44.84 -48.11 66.75
CA PRO A 957 -45.80 -49.18 66.99
C PRO A 957 -45.11 -50.51 67.28
N THR A 958 -43.99 -50.82 66.62
CA THR A 958 -43.28 -52.09 66.83
C THR A 958 -42.63 -52.16 68.21
N ILE A 959 -42.05 -51.07 68.72
CA ILE A 959 -41.54 -50.96 70.10
C ILE A 959 -42.67 -51.07 71.12
N VAL A 960 -43.78 -50.36 70.91
CA VAL A 960 -44.95 -50.42 71.80
C VAL A 960 -45.53 -51.83 71.83
N ILE A 961 -45.68 -52.49 70.67
CA ILE A 961 -46.13 -53.89 70.56
C ILE A 961 -45.14 -54.82 71.27
N PHE A 962 -43.83 -54.62 71.09
CA PHE A 962 -42.80 -55.41 71.78
C PHE A 962 -42.87 -55.25 73.31
N LEU A 963 -43.03 -54.02 73.82
CA LEU A 963 -43.23 -53.73 75.23
C LEU A 963 -44.55 -54.31 75.76
N LEU A 964 -45.63 -54.27 74.98
CA LEU A 964 -46.92 -54.89 75.30
C LEU A 964 -46.80 -56.41 75.39
N VAL A 965 -46.10 -57.04 74.43
CA VAL A 965 -45.79 -58.47 74.45
C VAL A 965 -44.95 -58.81 75.68
N MET A 966 -43.92 -58.03 76.00
CA MET A 966 -43.11 -58.20 77.20
C MET A 966 -43.93 -58.04 78.48
N PHE A 967 -44.80 -57.03 78.55
CA PHE A 967 -45.68 -56.77 79.69
C PHE A 967 -46.68 -57.91 79.89
N ILE A 968 -47.32 -58.39 78.82
CA ILE A 968 -48.21 -59.56 78.84
C ILE A 968 -47.43 -60.80 79.28
N ARG A 969 -46.21 -61.01 78.78
CA ARG A 969 -45.35 -62.14 79.16
C ARG A 969 -44.93 -62.06 80.64
N ARG A 970 -44.63 -60.86 81.16
CA ARG A 970 -44.32 -60.60 82.57
C ARG A 970 -45.54 -60.81 83.47
N ARG A 971 -46.74 -60.39 83.05
CA ARG A 971 -48.02 -60.64 83.76
C ARG A 971 -48.36 -62.13 83.78
N ARG A 972 -48.15 -62.85 82.66
CA ARG A 972 -48.31 -64.31 82.60
C ARG A 972 -47.30 -65.03 83.49
N ARG A 973 -46.03 -64.61 83.55
CA ARG A 973 -45.02 -65.16 84.48
C ARG A 973 -45.42 -64.90 85.95
N LYS A 974 -45.87 -63.69 86.31
CA LYS A 974 -46.36 -63.40 87.68
C LYS A 974 -47.61 -64.22 88.05
N LYS A 975 -48.54 -64.43 87.11
CA LYS A 975 -49.71 -65.31 87.31
C LYS A 975 -49.32 -66.79 87.43
N LYS A 976 -48.34 -67.28 86.64
CA LYS A 976 -47.77 -68.63 86.79
C LYS A 976 -47.04 -68.79 88.12
N ALA A 977 -46.28 -67.79 88.57
CA ALA A 977 -45.62 -67.81 89.88
C ALA A 977 -46.62 -67.79 91.07
N LYS A 978 -47.73 -67.04 90.97
CA LYS A 978 -48.82 -67.09 91.96
C LYS A 978 -49.55 -68.44 91.95
N LYS A 979 -49.81 -69.04 90.79
CA LYS A 979 -50.38 -70.40 90.68
C LYS A 979 -49.43 -71.48 91.24
N ASN A 980 -48.11 -71.34 91.05
CA ASN A 980 -47.13 -72.26 91.61
C ASN A 980 -47.00 -72.11 93.14
N LYS A 981 -47.10 -70.89 93.70
CA LYS A 981 -47.18 -70.66 95.16
C LYS A 981 -48.47 -71.21 95.79
N LEU A 982 -49.59 -71.24 95.06
CA LEU A 982 -50.84 -71.87 95.50
C LEU A 982 -50.74 -73.42 95.44
N LYS A 983 -50.16 -73.98 94.37
CA LYS A 983 -49.89 -75.43 94.28
C LYS A 983 -48.90 -75.94 95.33
N GLN A 984 -47.92 -75.13 95.75
CA GLN A 984 -47.02 -75.46 96.85
C GLN A 984 -47.68 -75.40 98.24
N ARG A 985 -48.82 -74.73 98.41
CA ARG A 985 -49.62 -74.76 99.66
C ARG A 985 -50.57 -75.96 99.74
N GLU A 986 -51.01 -76.51 98.61
CA GLU A 986 -51.82 -77.74 98.55
C GLU A 986 -50.97 -79.03 98.59
N ALA A 987 -49.67 -78.96 98.28
CA ALA A 987 -48.75 -80.11 98.33
C ALA A 987 -48.14 -80.40 99.72
N ASN A 988 -48.30 -79.51 100.72
CA ASN A 988 -47.70 -79.65 102.06
C ASN A 988 -48.65 -80.23 103.14
N ILE A 989 -49.86 -80.68 102.78
CA ILE A 989 -50.83 -81.30 103.72
C ILE A 989 -50.99 -82.82 103.50
N ASN A 990 -50.37 -83.41 102.48
CA ASN A 990 -50.46 -84.85 102.23
C ASN A 990 -49.11 -85.45 101.77
N LYS A 991 -48.29 -85.86 102.75
CA LYS A 991 -47.54 -87.15 102.79
C LYS A 991 -46.44 -87.09 103.85
N ALA A 992 -46.82 -87.43 105.07
CA ALA A 992 -45.93 -88.16 105.98
C ALA A 992 -46.22 -89.64 105.76
N GLN A 993 -45.27 -90.38 105.17
CA GLN A 993 -44.94 -91.78 105.50
C GLN A 993 -43.80 -92.27 104.60
N LEU A 994 -42.71 -92.63 105.26
CA LEU A 994 -41.49 -93.26 104.76
C LEU A 994 -41.68 -94.77 104.54
N GLY A 995 -40.76 -95.37 103.77
CA GLY A 995 -40.48 -96.81 103.72
C GLY A 995 -39.97 -97.22 102.35
N ASP A 996 -38.65 -97.26 102.14
CA ASP A 996 -37.78 -98.43 102.34
C ASP A 996 -37.72 -99.34 101.11
N HIS A 997 -36.93 -98.91 100.13
CA HIS A 997 -36.03 -99.79 99.39
C HIS A 997 -34.81 -98.95 98.97
N GLU A 998 -33.62 -99.45 99.33
CA GLU A 998 -32.31 -99.16 98.72
C GLU A 998 -31.74 -97.75 98.99
N PHE A 999 -30.82 -97.45 99.92
CA PHE A 999 -29.81 -98.22 100.66
C PHE A 999 -28.96 -99.19 99.83
N SER A 1000 -28.46 -98.74 98.67
CA SER A 1000 -27.10 -99.09 98.19
C SER A 1000 -26.70 -98.25 96.98
N ASP A 1001 -26.19 -97.04 97.22
CA ASP A 1001 -25.01 -96.57 96.49
C ASP A 1001 -24.19 -95.70 97.45
N LEU A 1002 -23.68 -96.40 98.46
CA LEU A 1002 -22.52 -96.00 99.22
C LEU A 1002 -21.30 -96.16 98.29
N VAL A 1003 -20.44 -95.14 98.32
CA VAL A 1003 -18.97 -95.12 98.15
C VAL A 1003 -18.55 -94.07 97.11
N GLY A 1004 -17.92 -92.99 97.60
CA GLY A 1004 -17.33 -91.97 96.73
C GLY A 1004 -16.74 -90.79 97.49
N PHE A 1005 -15.85 -91.07 98.43
CA PHE A 1005 -14.95 -90.11 99.09
C PHE A 1005 -14.13 -89.29 98.08
N SER A 1006 -14.04 -87.96 98.24
CA SER A 1006 -12.77 -87.21 98.39
C SER A 1006 -12.96 -85.69 98.25
N SER A 1007 -12.64 -84.93 99.30
CA SER A 1007 -11.93 -83.64 99.15
C SER A 1007 -10.42 -83.93 99.11
N PRO A 1008 -9.54 -83.12 98.49
CA PRO A 1008 -9.11 -81.79 99.00
C PRO A 1008 -8.87 -80.77 97.85
N GLY A 1009 -8.89 -79.44 98.01
CA GLY A 1009 -7.98 -78.61 98.79
C GLY A 1009 -6.69 -78.28 98.01
N LEU A 1010 -6.45 -77.00 97.67
CA LEU A 1010 -5.15 -76.27 97.49
C LEU A 1010 -5.29 -75.13 96.45
N ARG A 1011 -5.30 -73.86 96.88
CA ARG A 1011 -4.17 -72.88 96.95
C ARG A 1011 -3.69 -72.40 95.56
N ARG A 1012 -3.87 -71.12 95.21
CA ARG A 1012 -3.08 -69.91 95.56
C ARG A 1012 -1.72 -69.88 94.82
N GLY A 1013 -1.48 -68.85 94.02
CA GLY A 1013 -0.13 -68.51 93.54
C GLY A 1013 -0.11 -67.62 92.29
N GLU A 1014 0.20 -66.34 92.48
CA GLU A 1014 0.58 -65.34 91.48
C GLU A 1014 1.97 -65.62 90.87
N THR A 1015 2.26 -64.98 89.73
CA THR A 1015 3.44 -64.13 89.34
C THR A 1015 3.53 -64.14 87.81
N ILE A 1016 3.35 -63.04 87.06
CA ILE A 1016 4.21 -61.84 86.82
C ILE A 1016 5.51 -62.16 86.05
N GLU A 1017 5.74 -61.37 84.98
CA GLU A 1017 6.95 -61.18 84.14
C GLU A 1017 7.23 -62.29 83.08
N ASP A 1018 7.58 -62.02 81.81
CA ASP A 1018 8.27 -60.86 81.24
C ASP A 1018 8.19 -60.81 79.68
N MET A 1019 8.30 -59.57 79.15
CA MET A 1019 8.97 -59.13 77.91
C MET A 1019 8.59 -59.71 76.52
N ALA A 1020 8.65 -58.99 75.40
CA ALA A 1020 8.80 -57.59 75.01
C ALA A 1020 8.79 -57.56 73.45
N THR A 1021 8.24 -56.50 72.84
CA THR A 1021 8.77 -55.76 71.65
C THR A 1021 9.12 -56.52 70.34
N ILE A 1022 8.97 -56.03 69.10
CA ILE A 1022 8.77 -54.71 68.46
C ILE A 1022 8.68 -54.99 66.93
N ASP A 1023 7.95 -54.15 66.19
CA ASP A 1023 8.16 -53.61 64.81
C ASP A 1023 8.58 -54.53 63.65
N ASP A 1024 8.46 -54.20 62.36
CA ASP A 1024 7.86 -53.15 61.50
C ASP A 1024 7.91 -53.84 60.09
N TYR A 1025 7.17 -53.48 59.04
CA TYR A 1025 7.05 -52.21 58.33
C TYR A 1025 5.83 -52.32 57.40
#